data_AF-A0A7G2RMX8-F1
#
_entry.id   AF-A0A7G2RMX8-F1
#
_cell.length_a   1.000
_cell.length_b   1.000
_cell.length_c   1.000
_cell.angle_alpha   90.00
_cell.angle_beta   90.00
_cell.angle_gamma   90.00
#
_symmetry.space_group_name_H-M   'P 1'
#
loop_
_entity.id
_entity.type
_entity.pdbx_description
1 polymer ?
#
loop_
_entity_poly.entity_id
_entity_poly.type
_entity_poly.pdbx_seq_one_letter_code
_entity_poly.pdbx_strand_id
1 'polypeptide(L)'
;MVSRKKTDKDPHAQREASKYDNPIQSREFILDHLKERGAPATHETLCGELGQQSEEGIEALRRRLIAMCRDGQLICNRRGAYLPIEEADLVTGRVTGHKDGFGFLIPDDGGSDLFLTARQMRQVFHGDRVAARVDRVDDRGRREGVIVEVLEYRTHQTVGRLFQESGISFVVPENARINHEVLIPAEQINDARHGQYVVVDIMRQPTVRTQPTGKVVEVLGEHMAPGMEIDVAIRSYDIPHSWPPALGEQIAGIADEVTEKDKQNRVDIRNLRLVTIDDETARDFDDAIYCEPRPRGGYRLLVAIADVSHYVRPGSPLDEEAINRGNSVYFPDHVVPMLPEKLSNGLCSLNPGVDRLCMVADMTISANGSVSGYTFYQAVMHSHARLTYNKVSDMLERPDSEPGYRLSEQYAHVLPHLHNLYNLYKLLRRARTERGAIDFETTETRVIFDANRKIEEIVPVKRNDAHKIVEECMLAANVATARFLKKHKVPSLYRVHDGPSEERLNAVRLFLGELGLQLGGGDKPTSADYQALLSSIADRSDANVIQTVMLRSLSQAVYSPDEGGHFGLGFTSYAHFTSPIRRYPDLIVHRGIKSVIHGEDDSKDVSVPPKRDPELADYPYDLPRMHQLGEHCSMTERRADDATRDVMAWLKCEYLKDHVGEEYDGVIAAVVPFGFFVELSGVYIEGLVHVSTLSGDYFHHDAAKHRLIGERTAMSFRLGDEVRVKVMRVGMEDRKVDLELVSEPQHRQADRDALEVTKREPRDKGKGKGKGRGKGGKTTAGRAPGAGREKAGDAAAKPRRRKATGSKPSGKSGASDAVTPTFDDDGEMSARDKLVAEAAKLALGKGKSKKSPAKTAGADKKRKPRKSGK
;
A
#
# COMPACT_ATOMS: atom_id res chain seq x y z
N MET A 1 -12.16 43.47 66.23
CA MET A 1 -12.23 44.38 65.07
C MET A 1 -13.17 43.78 64.04
N VAL A 2 -13.99 44.64 63.47
CA VAL A 2 -15.18 44.39 62.66
C VAL A 2 -14.84 43.83 61.26
N SER A 3 -15.70 42.92 60.79
CA SER A 3 -16.09 42.64 59.40
C SER A 3 -15.00 42.46 58.33
N ARG A 4 -14.97 41.26 57.75
CA ARG A 4 -15.07 41.07 56.29
C ARG A 4 -15.84 39.78 56.00
N LYS A 5 -17.18 39.88 55.94
CA LYS A 5 -17.98 38.94 55.13
C LYS A 5 -17.51 39.10 53.69
N LYS A 6 -16.70 38.18 53.17
CA LYS A 6 -16.60 37.97 51.73
C LYS A 6 -17.87 37.23 51.32
N THR A 7 -18.85 38.00 50.88
CA THR A 7 -19.96 37.48 50.08
C THR A 7 -19.40 37.20 48.69
N ASP A 8 -18.97 35.97 48.43
CA ASP A 8 -18.84 35.50 47.05
C ASP A 8 -20.24 35.34 46.50
N LYS A 9 -20.65 36.35 45.72
CA LYS A 9 -21.94 36.36 45.03
C LYS A 9 -21.83 35.39 43.87
N ASP A 10 -22.51 34.25 43.97
CA ASP A 10 -22.73 33.35 42.85
C ASP A 10 -23.32 34.16 41.66
N PRO A 11 -22.59 34.28 40.53
CA PRO A 11 -22.99 35.09 39.39
C PRO A 11 -24.27 34.58 38.71
N HIS A 12 -24.72 33.37 39.03
CA HIS A 12 -25.93 32.76 38.50
C HIS A 12 -27.01 32.48 39.56
N ALA A 13 -26.89 33.05 40.77
CA ALA A 13 -27.85 32.88 41.85
C ALA A 13 -29.30 33.25 41.44
N GLN A 14 -29.48 34.32 40.65
CA GLN A 14 -30.80 34.73 40.14
C GLN A 14 -31.40 33.73 39.14
N ARG A 15 -30.56 32.99 38.40
CA ARG A 15 -31.00 31.95 37.46
C ARG A 15 -31.48 30.70 38.19
N GLU A 16 -30.75 30.25 39.21
CA GLU A 16 -31.15 29.08 39.99
C GLU A 16 -32.38 29.39 40.88
N ALA A 17 -32.50 30.62 41.42
CA ALA A 17 -33.68 31.08 42.18
C ALA A 17 -34.98 31.16 41.36
N SER A 18 -34.89 31.22 40.02
CA SER A 18 -36.07 31.17 39.15
C SER A 18 -36.56 29.75 38.84
N LYS A 19 -35.76 28.72 39.18
CA LYS A 19 -36.06 27.32 38.87
C LYS A 19 -36.44 26.48 40.08
N TYR A 20 -36.11 26.92 41.30
CA TYR A 20 -36.32 26.14 42.53
C TYR A 20 -36.68 27.05 43.71
N ASP A 21 -37.60 26.59 44.58
CA ASP A 21 -38.06 27.33 45.77
C ASP A 21 -36.97 27.53 46.83
N ASN A 22 -35.91 26.72 46.80
CA ASN A 22 -34.74 26.81 47.69
C ASN A 22 -33.45 26.74 46.86
N PRO A 23 -32.93 27.88 46.35
CA PRO A 23 -31.81 27.88 45.40
C PRO A 23 -30.48 27.47 46.05
N ILE A 24 -29.85 26.46 45.48
CA ILE A 24 -28.47 26.06 45.77
C ILE A 24 -27.47 26.75 44.84
N GLN A 25 -26.20 26.77 45.22
CA GLN A 25 -25.13 27.34 44.41
C GLN A 25 -25.05 26.69 43.01
N SER A 26 -24.77 27.51 42.01
CA SER A 26 -24.65 27.10 40.60
C SER A 26 -23.49 26.11 40.36
N ARG A 27 -23.54 25.41 39.22
CA ARG A 27 -22.50 24.44 38.84
C ARG A 27 -21.16 25.14 38.65
N GLU A 28 -21.19 26.32 38.02
CA GLU A 28 -20.01 27.14 37.79
C GLU A 28 -19.38 27.56 39.13
N PHE A 29 -20.20 27.98 40.10
CA PHE A 29 -19.71 28.37 41.43
C PHE A 29 -19.07 27.21 42.20
N ILE A 30 -19.64 26.00 42.13
CA ILE A 30 -19.07 24.81 42.77
C ILE A 30 -17.73 24.43 42.12
N LEU A 31 -17.62 24.55 40.79
CA LEU A 31 -16.37 24.28 40.08
C LEU A 31 -15.31 25.31 40.43
N ASP A 32 -15.64 26.61 40.42
CA ASP A 32 -14.71 27.68 40.77
C ASP A 32 -14.24 27.57 42.22
N HIS A 33 -15.14 27.26 43.16
CA HIS A 33 -14.78 27.06 44.57
C HIS A 33 -13.84 25.87 44.75
N LEU A 34 -14.07 24.76 44.03
CA LEU A 34 -13.16 23.61 44.03
C LEU A 34 -11.81 23.94 43.37
N LYS A 35 -11.79 24.79 42.33
CA LYS A 35 -10.57 25.28 41.68
C LYS A 35 -9.75 26.18 42.61
N GLU A 36 -10.38 27.12 43.31
CA GLU A 36 -9.68 27.98 44.28
C GLU A 36 -9.09 27.19 45.46
N ARG A 37 -9.72 26.07 45.82
CA ARG A 37 -9.28 25.21 46.93
C ARG A 37 -8.05 24.37 46.60
N GLY A 38 -7.87 23.98 45.34
CA GLY A 38 -6.74 23.14 44.88
C GLY A 38 -6.60 21.79 45.60
N ALA A 39 -7.66 21.29 46.25
CA ALA A 39 -7.66 20.03 47.00
C ALA A 39 -9.05 19.38 47.04
N PRO A 40 -9.15 18.02 46.94
CA PRO A 40 -10.43 17.31 46.97
C PRO A 40 -11.25 17.61 48.24
N ALA A 41 -12.55 17.86 48.06
CA ALA A 41 -13.47 18.19 49.16
C ALA A 41 -14.55 17.10 49.31
N THR A 42 -14.80 16.64 50.54
CA THR A 42 -15.96 15.75 50.80
C THR A 42 -17.26 16.54 50.78
N HIS A 43 -18.39 15.84 50.62
CA HIS A 43 -19.72 16.47 50.67
C HIS A 43 -19.95 17.25 51.97
N GLU A 44 -19.57 16.71 53.12
CA GLU A 44 -19.67 17.41 54.43
C GLU A 44 -18.83 18.70 54.45
N THR A 45 -17.63 18.64 53.87
CA THR A 45 -16.75 19.81 53.81
C THR A 45 -17.30 20.89 52.88
N LEU A 46 -17.85 20.50 51.71
CA LEU A 46 -18.51 21.42 50.79
C LEU A 46 -19.78 22.03 51.39
N CYS A 47 -20.57 21.27 52.15
CA CYS A 47 -21.72 21.81 52.89
C CYS A 47 -21.28 22.89 53.89
N GLY A 48 -20.20 22.65 54.64
CA GLY A 48 -19.66 23.62 55.59
C GLY A 48 -19.10 24.88 54.92
N GLU A 49 -18.30 24.72 53.86
CA GLU A 49 -17.66 25.84 53.14
C GLU A 49 -18.66 26.69 52.34
N LEU A 50 -19.67 26.05 51.74
CA LEU A 50 -20.74 26.73 50.98
C LEU A 50 -21.90 27.21 51.88
N GLY A 51 -21.78 27.05 53.21
CA GLY A 51 -22.75 27.57 54.18
C GLY A 51 -24.12 26.89 54.17
N GLN A 52 -24.21 25.65 53.70
CA GLN A 52 -25.46 24.87 53.65
C GLN A 52 -25.69 24.15 54.98
N GLN A 53 -26.59 24.70 55.81
CA GLN A 53 -26.92 24.16 57.14
C GLN A 53 -28.33 23.57 57.27
N SER A 54 -29.17 23.72 56.24
CA SER A 54 -30.53 23.14 56.21
C SER A 54 -30.49 21.71 55.67
N GLU A 55 -31.33 20.82 56.19
CA GLU A 55 -31.43 19.43 55.70
C GLU A 55 -31.75 19.37 54.20
N GLU A 56 -32.62 20.25 53.71
CA GLU A 56 -32.93 20.38 52.29
C GLU A 56 -31.74 20.86 51.44
N GLY A 57 -30.95 21.81 51.94
CA GLY A 57 -29.77 22.35 51.23
C GLY A 57 -28.63 21.33 51.14
N ILE A 58 -28.44 20.52 52.19
CA ILE A 58 -27.45 19.44 52.22
C ILE A 58 -27.78 18.37 51.18
N GLU A 59 -29.04 17.93 51.11
CA GLU A 59 -29.50 16.93 50.14
C GLU A 59 -29.53 17.46 48.71
N ALA A 60 -29.90 18.74 48.51
CA ALA A 60 -29.87 19.38 47.21
C ALA A 60 -28.45 19.49 46.65
N LEU A 61 -27.45 19.87 47.48
CA LEU A 61 -26.05 19.89 47.08
C LEU A 61 -25.54 18.48 46.73
N ARG A 62 -25.94 17.46 47.49
CA ARG A 62 -25.60 16.05 47.20
C ARG A 62 -26.08 15.63 45.82
N ARG A 63 -27.35 15.92 45.49
CA ARG A 63 -27.94 15.61 44.17
C ARG A 63 -27.25 16.37 43.04
N ARG A 64 -26.85 17.62 43.27
CA ARG A 64 -26.10 18.43 42.29
C ARG A 64 -24.72 17.84 42.01
N LEU A 65 -23.98 17.46 43.04
CA LEU A 65 -22.65 16.84 42.90
C LEU A 65 -22.73 15.50 42.16
N ILE A 66 -23.75 14.67 42.45
CA ILE A 66 -24.00 13.41 41.71
C ILE A 66 -24.31 13.70 40.23
N ALA A 67 -25.15 14.71 39.94
CA ALA A 67 -25.44 15.10 38.56
C ALA A 67 -24.18 15.62 37.83
N MET A 68 -23.33 16.38 38.50
CA MET A 68 -22.06 16.87 37.94
C MET A 68 -21.04 15.75 37.72
N CYS A 69 -21.04 14.70 38.55
CA CYS A 69 -20.26 13.49 38.28
C CYS A 69 -20.77 12.71 37.07
N ARG A 70 -22.10 12.59 36.93
CA ARG A 70 -22.73 11.96 35.77
C ARG A 70 -22.47 12.72 34.47
N ASP A 71 -22.47 14.05 34.55
CA ASP A 71 -22.22 14.94 33.41
C ASP A 71 -20.72 15.11 33.11
N GLY A 72 -19.83 14.37 33.78
CA GLY A 72 -18.39 14.38 33.51
C GLY A 72 -17.71 15.71 33.86
N GLN A 73 -18.22 16.44 34.88
CA GLN A 73 -17.64 17.70 35.35
C GLN A 73 -16.78 17.51 36.62
N LEU A 74 -17.08 16.48 37.43
CA LEU A 74 -16.38 16.15 38.68
C LEU A 74 -16.10 14.64 38.77
N ILE A 75 -15.01 14.25 39.42
CA ILE A 75 -14.76 12.85 39.82
C ILE A 75 -14.87 12.72 41.34
N CYS A 76 -15.56 11.69 41.82
CA CYS A 76 -15.61 11.34 43.23
C CYS A 76 -14.60 10.23 43.53
N ASN A 77 -13.66 10.49 44.43
CA ASN A 77 -12.66 9.51 44.83
C ASN A 77 -13.20 8.48 45.84
N ARG A 78 -12.43 7.42 46.13
CA ARG A 78 -12.83 6.36 47.09
C ARG A 78 -13.09 6.85 48.53
N ARG A 79 -12.67 8.07 48.87
CA ARG A 79 -12.91 8.70 50.18
C ARG A 79 -14.13 9.64 50.16
N GLY A 80 -14.92 9.62 49.09
CA GLY A 80 -16.12 10.47 48.95
C GLY A 80 -15.82 11.95 48.71
N ALA A 81 -14.61 12.28 48.23
CA ALA A 81 -14.21 13.65 47.92
C ALA A 81 -14.23 13.92 46.40
N TYR A 82 -14.74 15.09 46.04
CA TYR A 82 -14.96 15.53 44.66
C TYR A 82 -13.78 16.37 44.16
N LEU A 83 -13.40 16.19 42.89
CA LEU A 83 -12.34 16.92 42.20
C LEU A 83 -12.80 17.36 40.80
N PRO A 84 -12.49 18.59 40.34
CA PRO A 84 -12.65 19.00 38.94
C PRO A 84 -11.78 18.17 37.99
N ILE A 85 -12.32 17.82 36.82
CA ILE A 85 -11.62 16.97 35.84
C ILE A 85 -10.41 17.65 35.18
N GLU A 86 -10.36 18.99 35.14
CA GLU A 86 -9.27 19.75 34.49
C GLU A 86 -7.87 19.55 35.13
N GLU A 87 -7.76 19.01 36.36
CA GLU A 87 -6.46 18.69 36.99
C GLU A 87 -6.06 17.21 36.91
N ALA A 88 -6.84 16.36 36.23
CA ALA A 88 -6.39 15.02 35.89
C ALA A 88 -5.86 15.05 34.46
N ASP A 89 -4.53 14.94 34.28
CA ASP A 89 -3.84 14.73 32.98
C ASP A 89 -4.34 13.44 32.29
N LEU A 90 -5.60 13.45 31.84
CA LEU A 90 -6.28 12.36 31.18
C LEU A 90 -6.12 12.54 29.68
N VAL A 91 -5.36 11.63 29.08
CA VAL A 91 -5.22 11.49 27.65
C VAL A 91 -6.29 10.52 27.18
N THR A 92 -7.20 11.00 26.34
CA THR A 92 -8.16 10.14 25.65
C THR A 92 -7.56 9.66 24.34
N GLY A 93 -7.76 8.39 24.01
CA GLY A 93 -7.21 7.84 22.78
C GLY A 93 -7.69 6.43 22.48
N ARG A 94 -7.14 5.83 21.43
CA ARG A 94 -7.44 4.45 21.00
C ARG A 94 -6.36 3.46 21.38
N VAL A 95 -6.78 2.30 21.87
CA VAL A 95 -5.88 1.22 22.29
C VAL A 95 -5.43 0.38 21.09
N THR A 96 -4.12 0.29 20.90
CA THR A 96 -3.48 -0.61 19.93
C THR A 96 -2.78 -1.73 20.68
N GLY A 97 -3.28 -2.97 20.55
CA GLY A 97 -2.68 -4.14 21.20
C GLY A 97 -1.47 -4.68 20.44
N HIS A 98 -0.55 -5.31 21.17
CA HIS A 98 0.61 -6.03 20.63
C HIS A 98 0.51 -7.53 20.96
N LYS A 99 1.10 -8.37 20.10
CA LYS A 99 1.12 -9.83 20.26
C LYS A 99 1.79 -10.34 21.54
N ASP A 100 2.69 -9.54 22.12
CA ASP A 100 3.42 -9.89 23.34
C ASP A 100 2.65 -9.50 24.63
N GLY A 101 1.40 -9.05 24.51
CA GLY A 101 0.56 -8.72 25.66
C GLY A 101 0.47 -7.24 26.01
N PHE A 102 1.46 -6.42 25.64
CA PHE A 102 1.44 -4.96 25.87
C PHE A 102 0.65 -4.22 24.78
N GLY A 103 0.46 -2.91 24.93
CA GLY A 103 -0.18 -2.08 23.90
C GLY A 103 0.23 -0.62 23.97
N PHE A 104 -0.37 0.20 23.12
CA PHE A 104 -0.19 1.64 23.07
C PHE A 104 -1.54 2.34 23.05
N LEU A 105 -1.64 3.51 23.66
CA LEU A 105 -2.76 4.42 23.51
C LEU A 105 -2.34 5.52 22.54
N ILE A 106 -3.00 5.58 21.39
CA ILE A 106 -2.83 6.65 20.41
C ILE A 106 -3.77 7.79 20.79
N PRO A 107 -3.27 8.95 21.23
CA PRO A 107 -4.10 10.07 21.68
C PRO A 107 -4.97 10.64 20.56
N ASP A 108 -6.20 11.03 20.89
CA ASP A 108 -7.11 11.68 19.92
C ASP A 108 -6.62 13.10 19.53
N ASP A 109 -5.79 13.72 20.36
CA ASP A 109 -5.21 15.05 20.15
C ASP A 109 -3.94 15.04 19.27
N GLY A 110 -3.53 13.88 18.77
CA GLY A 110 -2.30 13.71 17.98
C GLY A 110 -1.01 13.85 18.79
N GLY A 111 -1.09 13.77 20.12
CA GLY A 111 0.06 13.73 21.01
C GLY A 111 0.89 12.44 20.89
N SER A 112 1.98 12.36 21.67
CA SER A 112 2.82 11.15 21.71
C SER A 112 2.11 9.97 22.36
N ASP A 113 2.23 8.79 21.73
CA ASP A 113 1.64 7.53 22.19
C ASP A 113 2.03 7.20 23.64
N LEU A 114 1.04 6.71 24.42
CA LEU A 114 1.29 6.19 25.77
C LEU A 114 1.45 4.68 25.71
N PHE A 115 2.50 4.16 26.34
CA PHE A 115 2.70 2.73 26.50
C PHE A 115 1.77 2.16 27.57
N LEU A 116 1.07 1.08 27.23
CA LEU A 116 0.18 0.32 28.13
C LEU A 116 0.82 -1.03 28.45
N THR A 117 1.06 -1.29 29.73
CA THR A 117 1.61 -2.58 30.19
C THR A 117 0.63 -3.72 29.93
N ALA A 118 1.13 -4.96 29.88
CA ALA A 118 0.28 -6.14 29.71
C ALA A 118 -0.82 -6.28 30.77
N ARG A 119 -0.62 -5.72 31.97
CA ARG A 119 -1.65 -5.68 33.01
C ARG A 119 -2.78 -4.70 32.69
N GLN A 120 -2.48 -3.57 32.05
CA GLN A 120 -3.48 -2.60 31.60
C GLN A 120 -4.24 -3.10 30.38
N MET A 121 -3.61 -3.89 29.52
CA MET A 121 -4.27 -4.53 28.37
C MET A 121 -5.29 -5.61 28.78
N ARG A 122 -5.25 -6.12 30.01
CA ARG A 122 -6.21 -7.13 30.51
C ARG A 122 -7.64 -6.61 30.74
N GLN A 123 -7.88 -5.31 30.64
CA GLN A 123 -9.20 -4.71 30.87
C GLN A 123 -9.82 -4.10 29.61
N VAL A 124 -9.14 -4.21 28.48
CA VAL A 124 -9.55 -3.60 27.21
C VAL A 124 -9.25 -4.53 26.05
N PHE A 125 -9.97 -4.36 24.96
CA PHE A 125 -9.62 -4.93 23.69
C PHE A 125 -8.82 -3.97 22.83
N HIS A 126 -8.19 -4.53 21.79
CA HIS A 126 -7.65 -3.73 20.71
C HIS A 126 -8.78 -2.94 20.04
N GLY A 127 -8.56 -1.64 19.81
CA GLY A 127 -9.52 -0.75 19.16
C GLY A 127 -10.43 0.02 20.12
N ASP A 128 -10.47 -0.33 21.41
CA ASP A 128 -11.27 0.38 22.40
C ASP A 128 -10.77 1.81 22.61
N ARG A 129 -11.71 2.73 22.85
CA ARG A 129 -11.40 4.13 23.17
C ARG A 129 -11.41 4.30 24.68
N VAL A 130 -10.32 4.82 25.22
CA VAL A 130 -10.11 4.89 26.67
C VAL A 130 -9.58 6.24 27.10
N ALA A 131 -9.84 6.62 28.35
CA ALA A 131 -9.17 7.69 29.04
C ALA A 131 -8.07 7.10 29.92
N ALA A 132 -6.82 7.49 29.69
CA ALA A 132 -5.68 7.05 30.48
C ALA A 132 -4.93 8.24 31.08
N ARG A 133 -4.38 8.06 32.27
CA ARG A 133 -3.50 9.03 32.91
C ARG A 133 -2.04 8.61 32.73
N VAL A 134 -1.15 9.57 32.52
CA VAL A 134 0.30 9.31 32.52
C VAL A 134 0.76 9.03 33.95
N ASP A 135 1.40 7.89 34.19
CA ASP A 135 1.89 7.51 35.52
C ASP A 135 3.39 7.80 35.67
N ARG A 136 4.20 7.32 34.71
CA ARG A 136 5.67 7.49 34.73
C ARG A 136 6.21 7.67 33.31
N VAL A 137 7.39 8.29 33.22
CA VAL A 137 8.19 8.29 31.99
C VAL A 137 9.35 7.32 32.23
N ASP A 138 9.44 6.28 31.41
CA ASP A 138 10.51 5.27 31.44
C ASP A 138 11.89 5.93 31.19
N ASP A 139 12.99 5.28 31.57
CA ASP A 139 14.37 5.77 31.41
C ASP A 139 14.74 6.05 29.94
N ARG A 140 13.94 5.53 29.01
CA ARG A 140 14.02 5.73 27.55
C ARG A 140 13.12 6.87 27.02
N GLY A 141 12.52 7.67 27.89
CA GLY A 141 11.66 8.80 27.52
C GLY A 141 10.23 8.42 27.09
N ARG A 142 9.80 7.17 27.27
CA ARG A 142 8.46 6.69 26.90
C ARG A 142 7.46 6.92 28.03
N ARG A 143 6.30 7.49 27.71
CA ARG A 143 5.23 7.79 28.69
C ARG A 143 4.41 6.53 28.94
N GLU A 144 4.39 6.02 30.17
CA GLU A 144 3.52 4.91 30.57
C GLU A 144 2.14 5.43 30.99
N GLY A 145 1.09 4.82 30.44
CA GLY A 145 -0.30 5.13 30.73
C GLY A 145 -0.98 4.11 31.62
N VAL A 146 -1.83 4.59 32.54
CA VAL A 146 -2.77 3.79 33.32
C VAL A 146 -4.17 4.16 32.89
N ILE A 147 -4.93 3.16 32.43
CA ILE A 147 -6.31 3.37 31.98
C ILE A 147 -7.17 3.66 33.20
N VAL A 148 -7.90 4.77 33.14
CA VAL A 148 -8.83 5.20 34.17
C VAL A 148 -10.23 4.68 33.86
N GLU A 149 -10.66 4.86 32.61
CA GLU A 149 -12.00 4.46 32.17
C GLU A 149 -12.02 4.11 30.68
N VAL A 150 -12.88 3.15 30.31
CA VAL A 150 -13.17 2.83 28.90
C VAL A 150 -14.36 3.68 28.46
N LEU A 151 -14.15 4.54 27.48
CA LEU A 151 -15.16 5.47 26.96
C LEU A 151 -16.08 4.78 25.94
N GLU A 152 -15.51 3.94 25.09
CA GLU A 152 -16.23 3.25 24.02
C GLU A 152 -15.59 1.89 23.77
N TYR A 153 -16.39 0.83 23.91
CA TYR A 153 -15.99 -0.51 23.49
C TYR A 153 -16.21 -0.63 21.99
N ARG A 154 -15.20 -1.07 21.24
CA ARG A 154 -15.33 -1.32 19.79
C ARG A 154 -15.37 -2.79 19.44
N THR A 155 -14.75 -3.64 20.24
CA THR A 155 -14.76 -5.08 19.99
C THR A 155 -16.04 -5.69 20.52
N HIS A 156 -17.05 -5.78 19.65
CA HIS A 156 -18.31 -6.47 19.94
C HIS A 156 -18.33 -7.89 19.38
N GLN A 157 -17.65 -8.12 18.26
CA GLN A 157 -17.54 -9.45 17.66
C GLN A 157 -16.08 -9.79 17.43
N THR A 158 -15.76 -11.08 17.57
CA THR A 158 -14.42 -11.59 17.29
C THR A 158 -14.50 -12.98 16.65
N VAL A 159 -13.55 -13.29 15.78
CA VAL A 159 -13.37 -14.63 15.22
C VAL A 159 -12.26 -15.33 15.96
N GLY A 160 -12.50 -16.59 16.28
CA GLY A 160 -11.49 -17.42 16.90
C GLY A 160 -11.82 -18.89 16.79
N ARG A 161 -10.91 -19.70 17.31
CA ARG A 161 -11.05 -21.15 17.34
C ARG A 161 -11.64 -21.58 18.68
N LEU A 162 -12.68 -22.39 18.64
CA LEU A 162 -13.32 -22.93 19.83
C LEU A 162 -12.52 -24.09 20.39
N PHE A 163 -12.09 -23.98 21.63
CA PHE A 163 -11.48 -25.06 22.41
C PHE A 163 -12.41 -25.48 23.55
N GLN A 164 -12.27 -26.74 23.93
CA GLN A 164 -13.01 -27.35 25.02
C GLN A 164 -12.03 -28.14 25.86
N GLU A 165 -11.73 -27.65 27.06
CA GLU A 165 -10.81 -28.30 27.98
C GLU A 165 -11.45 -28.38 29.37
N SER A 166 -11.37 -29.56 30.00
CA SER A 166 -11.85 -29.77 31.38
C SER A 166 -13.31 -29.31 31.63
N GLY A 167 -14.17 -29.38 30.61
CA GLY A 167 -15.57 -28.96 30.68
C GLY A 167 -15.83 -27.45 30.52
N ILE A 168 -14.77 -26.65 30.30
CA ILE A 168 -14.87 -25.22 29.99
C ILE A 168 -14.65 -25.03 28.50
N SER A 169 -15.55 -24.29 27.85
CA SER A 169 -15.40 -23.90 26.45
C SER A 169 -14.92 -22.47 26.37
N PHE A 170 -13.89 -22.23 25.56
CA PHE A 170 -13.33 -20.91 25.35
C PHE A 170 -12.90 -20.76 23.90
N VAL A 171 -12.96 -19.53 23.41
CA VAL A 171 -12.55 -19.18 22.05
C VAL A 171 -11.26 -18.38 22.16
N VAL A 172 -10.24 -18.85 21.45
CA VAL A 172 -8.98 -18.11 21.28
C VAL A 172 -9.14 -17.25 20.02
N PRO A 173 -9.17 -15.91 20.14
CA PRO A 173 -9.28 -15.03 18.99
C PRO A 173 -8.12 -15.22 18.03
N GLU A 174 -8.39 -15.18 16.73
CA GLU A 174 -7.34 -15.28 15.71
C GLU A 174 -6.48 -14.01 15.66
N ASN A 175 -7.06 -12.85 15.95
CA ASN A 175 -6.32 -11.61 15.98
C ASN A 175 -5.34 -11.62 17.17
N ALA A 176 -4.04 -11.82 16.89
CA ALA A 176 -2.98 -11.87 17.88
C ALA A 176 -2.83 -10.59 18.73
N ARG A 177 -3.46 -9.46 18.34
CA ARG A 177 -3.51 -8.25 19.17
C ARG A 177 -4.51 -8.39 20.34
N ILE A 178 -5.38 -9.39 20.31
CA ILE A 178 -6.34 -9.73 21.35
C ILE A 178 -5.80 -10.93 22.13
N ASN A 179 -5.17 -10.65 23.27
CA ASN A 179 -4.56 -11.68 24.13
C ASN A 179 -5.54 -12.29 25.16
N HIS A 180 -6.85 -12.15 24.91
CA HIS A 180 -7.90 -12.63 25.81
C HIS A 180 -8.53 -13.90 25.26
N GLU A 181 -8.69 -14.90 26.11
CA GLU A 181 -9.57 -16.03 25.83
C GLU A 181 -11.02 -15.61 26.15
N VAL A 182 -11.93 -15.83 25.20
CA VAL A 182 -13.35 -15.53 25.38
C VAL A 182 -14.06 -16.77 25.89
N LEU A 183 -14.49 -16.75 27.15
CA LEU A 183 -15.21 -17.86 27.74
C LEU A 183 -16.62 -17.99 27.14
N ILE A 184 -16.98 -19.20 26.72
CA ILE A 184 -18.29 -19.50 26.15
C ILE A 184 -19.05 -20.39 27.13
N PRO A 185 -20.15 -19.91 27.75
CA PRO A 185 -21.03 -20.75 28.55
C PRO A 185 -21.59 -21.91 27.71
N ALA A 186 -21.78 -23.09 28.31
CA ALA A 186 -22.25 -24.27 27.59
C ALA A 186 -23.58 -24.07 26.83
N GLU A 187 -24.46 -23.21 27.36
CA GLU A 187 -25.74 -22.84 26.75
C GLU A 187 -25.60 -21.97 25.50
N GLN A 188 -24.43 -21.36 25.27
CA GLN A 188 -24.16 -20.38 24.22
C GLN A 188 -23.14 -20.87 23.18
N ILE A 189 -22.81 -22.17 23.21
CA ILE A 189 -21.93 -22.83 22.23
C ILE A 189 -22.64 -23.07 20.89
N ASN A 190 -23.99 -23.19 20.91
CA ASN A 190 -24.80 -23.69 19.80
C ASN A 190 -24.27 -25.05 19.28
N ASP A 191 -24.23 -25.25 17.95
CA ASP A 191 -23.77 -26.49 17.30
C ASP A 191 -22.24 -26.53 17.07
N ALA A 192 -21.49 -25.59 17.65
CA ALA A 192 -20.05 -25.50 17.45
C ALA A 192 -19.29 -26.64 18.12
N ARG A 193 -18.33 -27.22 17.41
CA ARG A 193 -17.49 -28.33 17.87
C ARG A 193 -16.08 -27.86 18.21
N HIS A 194 -15.39 -28.65 19.03
CA HIS A 194 -13.98 -28.43 19.34
C HIS A 194 -13.14 -28.30 18.05
N GLY A 195 -12.31 -27.26 18.00
CA GLY A 195 -11.38 -26.98 16.92
C GLY A 195 -11.96 -26.22 15.73
N GLN A 196 -13.26 -25.89 15.71
CA GLN A 196 -13.90 -25.12 14.64
C GLN A 196 -13.69 -23.62 14.79
N TYR A 197 -13.71 -22.90 13.67
CA TYR A 197 -13.78 -21.44 13.67
C TYR A 197 -15.20 -20.97 13.92
N VAL A 198 -15.32 -20.03 14.85
CA VAL A 198 -16.59 -19.46 15.27
C VAL A 198 -16.49 -17.95 15.33
N VAL A 199 -17.59 -17.29 14.98
CA VAL A 199 -17.80 -15.88 15.28
C VAL A 199 -18.47 -15.80 16.65
N VAL A 200 -17.88 -15.01 17.54
CA VAL A 200 -18.35 -14.81 18.91
C VAL A 200 -18.78 -13.37 19.09
N ASP A 201 -19.99 -13.18 19.60
CA ASP A 201 -20.50 -11.89 20.07
C ASP A 201 -20.18 -11.75 21.57
N ILE A 202 -19.47 -10.68 21.93
CA ILE A 202 -18.98 -10.41 23.28
C ILE A 202 -20.14 -9.90 24.13
N MET A 203 -20.62 -10.77 25.03
CA MET A 203 -21.68 -10.43 25.98
C MET A 203 -21.16 -9.60 27.15
N ARG A 204 -19.95 -9.92 27.63
CA ARG A 204 -19.30 -9.22 28.74
C ARG A 204 -17.86 -8.88 28.37
N GLN A 205 -17.58 -7.59 28.44
CA GLN A 205 -16.26 -7.03 28.19
C GLN A 205 -15.25 -7.44 29.28
N PRO A 206 -13.93 -7.52 28.95
CA PRO A 206 -12.90 -7.91 29.90
C PRO A 206 -12.80 -6.89 31.03
N THR A 207 -12.47 -7.36 32.22
CA THR A 207 -12.09 -6.50 33.34
C THR A 207 -10.79 -6.99 33.94
N VAL A 208 -10.17 -6.20 34.82
CA VAL A 208 -8.93 -6.58 35.52
C VAL A 208 -8.98 -7.96 36.19
N ARG A 209 -10.17 -8.43 36.58
CA ARG A 209 -10.37 -9.70 37.30
C ARG A 209 -11.18 -10.75 36.56
N THR A 210 -11.84 -10.40 35.45
CA THR A 210 -12.74 -11.31 34.74
C THR A 210 -12.39 -11.38 33.27
N GLN A 211 -12.24 -12.59 32.75
CA GLN A 211 -12.16 -12.83 31.32
C GLN A 211 -13.48 -12.41 30.63
N PRO A 212 -13.41 -12.03 29.34
CA PRO A 212 -14.59 -11.74 28.56
C PRO A 212 -15.44 -13.01 28.38
N THR A 213 -16.76 -12.82 28.34
CA THR A 213 -17.70 -13.92 28.03
C THR A 213 -18.45 -13.61 26.75
N GLY A 214 -18.64 -14.60 25.90
CA GLY A 214 -19.32 -14.43 24.62
C GLY A 214 -20.32 -15.53 24.32
N LYS A 215 -21.09 -15.33 23.24
CA LYS A 215 -21.96 -16.33 22.63
C LYS A 215 -21.51 -16.59 21.20
N VAL A 216 -21.55 -17.84 20.76
CA VAL A 216 -21.32 -18.17 19.36
C VAL A 216 -22.52 -17.67 18.56
N VAL A 217 -22.29 -16.90 17.50
CA VAL A 217 -23.36 -16.43 16.60
C VAL A 217 -23.34 -17.15 15.25
N GLU A 218 -22.16 -17.52 14.78
CA GLU A 218 -21.96 -18.18 13.49
C GLU A 218 -20.83 -19.21 13.62
N VAL A 219 -21.03 -20.40 13.04
CA VAL A 219 -19.99 -21.42 12.90
C VAL A 219 -19.49 -21.33 11.47
N LEU A 220 -18.25 -20.88 11.29
CA LEU A 220 -17.67 -20.68 9.97
C LEU A 220 -17.26 -22.01 9.33
N GLY A 221 -16.76 -22.95 10.14
CA GLY A 221 -16.44 -24.29 9.69
C GLY A 221 -15.24 -24.92 10.39
N GLU A 222 -14.70 -25.96 9.76
CA GLU A 222 -13.47 -26.61 10.21
C GLU A 222 -12.25 -25.75 9.86
N HIS A 223 -11.23 -25.78 10.72
CA HIS A 223 -10.00 -24.99 10.56
C HIS A 223 -9.25 -25.22 9.23
N MET A 224 -9.50 -26.34 8.55
CA MET A 224 -8.87 -26.71 7.28
C MET A 224 -9.84 -26.72 6.09
N ALA A 225 -11.03 -26.13 6.24
CA ALA A 225 -11.99 -26.04 5.14
C ALA A 225 -11.51 -25.02 4.08
N PRO A 226 -11.56 -25.33 2.78
CA PRO A 226 -11.14 -24.40 1.73
C PRO A 226 -11.93 -23.09 1.76
N GLY A 227 -11.23 -21.95 1.67
CA GLY A 227 -11.82 -20.61 1.72
C GLY A 227 -11.95 -20.05 3.14
N MET A 228 -11.68 -20.84 4.18
CA MET A 228 -11.73 -20.38 5.57
C MET A 228 -10.65 -19.32 5.86
N GLU A 229 -9.49 -19.44 5.24
CA GLU A 229 -8.38 -18.50 5.35
C GLU A 229 -8.82 -17.06 4.99
N ILE A 230 -9.67 -16.91 3.97
CA ILE A 230 -10.19 -15.62 3.52
C ILE A 230 -11.20 -15.06 4.52
N ASP A 231 -12.18 -15.86 4.92
CA ASP A 231 -13.24 -15.46 5.86
C ASP A 231 -12.70 -15.07 7.23
N VAL A 232 -11.67 -15.79 7.70
CA VAL A 232 -10.94 -15.46 8.93
C VAL A 232 -10.19 -14.15 8.75
N ALA A 233 -9.43 -13.97 7.67
CA ALA A 233 -8.66 -12.74 7.43
C ALA A 233 -9.55 -11.49 7.34
N ILE A 234 -10.67 -11.57 6.61
CA ILE A 234 -11.64 -10.48 6.48
C ILE A 234 -12.10 -10.00 7.87
N ARG A 235 -12.42 -10.92 8.78
CA ARG A 235 -12.93 -10.59 10.11
C ARG A 235 -11.82 -10.20 11.09
N SER A 236 -10.66 -10.87 11.06
CA SER A 236 -9.54 -10.58 11.95
C SER A 236 -8.92 -9.19 11.70
N TYR A 237 -8.90 -8.75 10.45
CA TYR A 237 -8.44 -7.42 10.06
C TYR A 237 -9.56 -6.37 10.08
N ASP A 238 -10.79 -6.73 10.44
CA ASP A 238 -11.96 -5.85 10.46
C ASP A 238 -12.17 -5.16 9.09
N ILE A 239 -12.14 -5.97 8.03
CA ILE A 239 -12.45 -5.53 6.67
C ILE A 239 -13.98 -5.52 6.50
N PRO A 240 -14.59 -4.36 6.17
CA PRO A 240 -16.03 -4.29 5.95
C PRO A 240 -16.40 -5.14 4.73
N HIS A 241 -17.24 -6.15 4.95
CA HIS A 241 -17.64 -7.10 3.90
C HIS A 241 -19.17 -7.11 3.70
N SER A 242 -19.96 -6.80 4.72
CA SER A 242 -21.42 -6.71 4.62
C SER A 242 -21.89 -5.36 4.09
N TRP A 243 -23.05 -5.35 3.44
CA TRP A 243 -23.66 -4.15 2.88
C TRP A 243 -24.74 -3.61 3.82
N PRO A 244 -24.71 -2.31 4.20
CA PRO A 244 -25.76 -1.70 4.99
C PRO A 244 -27.13 -1.72 4.27
N PRO A 245 -28.27 -1.90 4.97
CA PRO A 245 -29.60 -1.91 4.34
C PRO A 245 -29.92 -0.63 3.55
N ALA A 246 -29.54 0.54 4.08
CA ALA A 246 -29.75 1.84 3.42
C ALA A 246 -29.02 1.93 2.06
N LEU A 247 -27.85 1.30 1.94
CA LEU A 247 -27.11 1.20 0.69
C LEU A 247 -27.83 0.27 -0.30
N GLY A 248 -28.42 -0.83 0.17
CA GLY A 248 -29.25 -1.71 -0.65
C GLY A 248 -30.46 -1.00 -1.25
N GLU A 249 -31.16 -0.18 -0.47
CA GLU A 249 -32.28 0.65 -0.93
C GLU A 249 -31.85 1.68 -1.99
N GLN A 250 -30.71 2.35 -1.78
CA GLN A 250 -30.16 3.30 -2.75
C GLN A 250 -29.86 2.63 -4.09
N ILE A 251 -29.24 1.44 -4.08
CA ILE A 251 -28.85 0.71 -5.29
C ILE A 251 -30.06 0.19 -6.06
N ALA A 252 -31.10 -0.25 -5.36
CA ALA A 252 -32.35 -0.69 -5.98
C ALA A 252 -33.01 0.42 -6.81
N GLY A 253 -32.80 1.69 -6.43
CA GLY A 253 -33.28 2.86 -7.17
C GLY A 253 -32.45 3.24 -8.41
N ILE A 254 -31.24 2.69 -8.58
CA ILE A 254 -30.39 2.98 -9.73
C ILE A 254 -30.79 2.10 -10.91
N ALA A 255 -30.97 2.70 -12.10
CA ALA A 255 -31.30 1.96 -13.32
C ALA A 255 -30.19 0.98 -13.73
N ASP A 256 -30.52 -0.09 -14.46
CA ASP A 256 -29.54 -1.09 -14.89
C ASP A 256 -28.68 -0.64 -16.09
N GLU A 257 -29.12 0.41 -16.79
CA GLU A 257 -28.42 1.00 -17.93
C GLU A 257 -28.30 2.51 -17.79
N VAL A 258 -27.32 3.09 -18.47
CA VAL A 258 -27.11 4.54 -18.52
C VAL A 258 -28.30 5.21 -19.21
N THR A 259 -29.00 6.09 -18.52
CA THR A 259 -30.20 6.73 -19.06
C THR A 259 -29.84 7.83 -20.07
N GLU A 260 -30.74 8.12 -21.02
CA GLU A 260 -30.54 9.22 -21.98
C GLU A 260 -30.42 10.60 -21.31
N LYS A 261 -30.98 10.76 -20.11
CA LYS A 261 -30.83 11.99 -19.31
C LYS A 261 -29.38 12.16 -18.84
N ASP A 262 -28.74 11.07 -18.40
CA ASP A 262 -27.37 11.11 -17.86
C ASP A 262 -26.31 11.36 -18.96
N LYS A 263 -26.66 11.06 -20.21
CA LYS A 263 -25.83 11.33 -21.40
C LYS A 263 -25.81 12.80 -21.82
N GLN A 264 -26.76 13.61 -21.35
CA GLN A 264 -26.84 15.03 -21.70
C GLN A 264 -25.69 15.82 -21.08
N ASN A 265 -25.32 16.93 -21.72
CA ASN A 265 -24.26 17.85 -21.27
C ASN A 265 -22.88 17.21 -21.11
N ARG A 266 -22.60 16.15 -21.88
CA ARG A 266 -21.32 15.45 -21.92
C ARG A 266 -20.73 15.48 -23.32
N VAL A 267 -19.41 15.38 -23.41
CA VAL A 267 -18.73 15.25 -24.69
C VAL A 267 -19.00 13.86 -25.27
N ASP A 268 -19.43 13.78 -26.53
CA ASP A 268 -19.63 12.50 -27.20
C ASP A 268 -18.32 12.02 -27.81
N ILE A 269 -17.76 10.96 -27.24
CA ILE A 269 -16.54 10.31 -27.73
C ILE A 269 -16.78 8.87 -28.17
N ARG A 270 -18.05 8.47 -28.37
CA ARG A 270 -18.43 7.10 -28.77
C ARG A 270 -17.87 6.66 -30.11
N ASN A 271 -17.44 7.60 -30.96
CA ASN A 271 -16.82 7.31 -32.25
C ASN A 271 -15.31 7.06 -32.16
N LEU A 272 -14.68 7.37 -31.03
CA LEU A 272 -13.26 7.08 -30.80
C LEU A 272 -13.08 5.61 -30.48
N ARG A 273 -12.07 4.96 -31.07
CA ARG A 273 -11.77 3.54 -30.91
C ARG A 273 -11.10 3.24 -29.56
N LEU A 274 -11.73 3.67 -28.47
CA LEU A 274 -11.33 3.38 -27.11
C LEU A 274 -11.43 1.87 -26.84
N VAL A 275 -10.44 1.33 -26.14
CA VAL A 275 -10.36 -0.07 -25.75
C VAL A 275 -10.01 -0.18 -24.27
N THR A 276 -10.48 -1.26 -23.62
CA THR A 276 -10.04 -1.66 -22.28
C THR A 276 -9.05 -2.81 -22.41
N ILE A 277 -8.01 -2.85 -21.56
CA ILE A 277 -6.95 -3.87 -21.59
C ILE A 277 -6.68 -4.29 -20.15
N ASP A 278 -7.12 -5.49 -19.78
CA ASP A 278 -7.11 -5.95 -18.39
C ASP A 278 -6.74 -7.45 -18.29
N ASP A 279 -6.66 -7.98 -17.08
CA ASP A 279 -6.49 -9.42 -16.88
C ASP A 279 -7.70 -10.23 -17.36
N GLU A 280 -7.49 -11.49 -17.70
CA GLU A 280 -8.54 -12.40 -18.17
C GLU A 280 -9.74 -12.47 -17.20
N THR A 281 -9.48 -12.45 -15.90
CA THR A 281 -10.46 -12.60 -14.82
C THR A 281 -11.15 -11.29 -14.42
N ALA A 282 -10.61 -10.13 -14.80
CA ALA A 282 -11.17 -8.82 -14.44
C ALA A 282 -12.60 -8.62 -14.97
N ARG A 283 -13.39 -7.85 -14.22
CA ARG A 283 -14.82 -7.54 -14.51
C ARG A 283 -15.16 -6.05 -14.34
N ASP A 284 -14.34 -5.34 -13.59
CA ASP A 284 -14.42 -3.93 -13.21
C ASP A 284 -13.41 -3.10 -14.01
N PHE A 285 -13.76 -2.76 -15.25
CA PHE A 285 -12.88 -2.02 -16.15
C PHE A 285 -12.96 -0.51 -15.82
N ASP A 286 -11.99 -0.02 -15.05
CA ASP A 286 -11.89 1.39 -14.64
C ASP A 286 -11.51 2.31 -15.80
N ASP A 287 -10.61 1.85 -16.69
CA ASP A 287 -9.95 2.70 -17.68
C ASP A 287 -10.06 2.19 -19.12
N ALA A 288 -10.16 3.14 -20.04
CA ALA A 288 -10.11 2.90 -21.48
C ALA A 288 -9.16 3.90 -22.13
N ILE A 289 -8.34 3.42 -23.06
CA ILE A 289 -7.26 4.20 -23.67
C ILE A 289 -7.40 4.31 -25.18
N TYR A 290 -6.99 5.46 -25.71
CA TYR A 290 -6.90 5.73 -27.13
C TYR A 290 -5.76 6.72 -27.37
N CYS A 291 -5.00 6.56 -28.46
CA CYS A 291 -4.07 7.59 -28.88
C CYS A 291 -3.95 7.74 -30.39
N GLU A 292 -3.51 8.95 -30.79
CA GLU A 292 -3.26 9.32 -32.17
C GLU A 292 -2.01 10.18 -32.31
N PRO A 293 -1.22 10.02 -33.38
CA PRO A 293 -0.06 10.85 -33.64
C PRO A 293 -0.48 12.27 -34.01
N ARG A 294 0.33 13.26 -33.60
CA ARG A 294 0.07 14.67 -33.93
C ARG A 294 0.88 15.11 -35.16
N PRO A 295 0.35 16.01 -36.01
CA PRO A 295 1.03 16.45 -37.24
C PRO A 295 2.42 17.06 -37.06
N ARG A 296 2.70 17.65 -35.88
CA ARG A 296 3.98 18.30 -35.54
C ARG A 296 4.89 17.42 -34.67
N GLY A 297 4.61 16.11 -34.60
CA GLY A 297 5.27 15.17 -33.71
C GLY A 297 4.62 15.06 -32.33
N GLY A 298 4.92 13.97 -31.63
CA GLY A 298 4.25 13.59 -30.39
C GLY A 298 2.88 12.94 -30.62
N TYR A 299 2.10 12.81 -29.55
CA TYR A 299 0.82 12.11 -29.53
C TYR A 299 -0.26 12.92 -28.80
N ARG A 300 -1.51 12.66 -29.13
CA ARG A 300 -2.65 12.94 -28.26
C ARG A 300 -3.06 11.63 -27.60
N LEU A 301 -3.11 11.60 -26.28
CA LEU A 301 -3.48 10.44 -25.48
C LEU A 301 -4.78 10.78 -24.75
N LEU A 302 -5.80 9.95 -24.93
CA LEU A 302 -7.04 10.02 -24.17
C LEU A 302 -7.07 8.84 -23.21
N VAL A 303 -7.27 9.16 -21.94
CA VAL A 303 -7.53 8.20 -20.87
C VAL A 303 -8.93 8.49 -20.34
N ALA A 304 -9.89 7.61 -20.65
CA ALA A 304 -11.26 7.68 -20.18
C ALA A 304 -11.42 6.78 -18.96
N ILE A 305 -11.82 7.36 -17.84
CA ILE A 305 -11.99 6.66 -16.56
C ILE A 305 -13.47 6.59 -16.20
N ALA A 306 -13.92 5.47 -15.64
CA ALA A 306 -15.28 5.29 -15.12
C ALA A 306 -15.75 6.50 -14.28
N ASP A 307 -16.91 7.08 -14.62
CA ASP A 307 -17.46 8.23 -13.90
C ASP A 307 -18.18 7.83 -12.60
N VAL A 308 -17.45 7.22 -11.66
CA VAL A 308 -18.01 6.67 -10.42
C VAL A 308 -18.65 7.74 -9.55
N SER A 309 -18.04 8.93 -9.50
CA SER A 309 -18.55 10.07 -8.72
C SER A 309 -19.90 10.61 -9.24
N HIS A 310 -20.37 10.18 -10.43
CA HIS A 310 -21.74 10.47 -10.87
C HIS A 310 -22.77 9.66 -10.06
N TYR A 311 -22.48 8.39 -9.79
CA TYR A 311 -23.36 7.47 -9.06
C TYR A 311 -23.18 7.54 -7.55
N VAL A 312 -21.95 7.79 -7.08
CA VAL A 312 -21.60 7.87 -5.66
C VAL A 312 -21.46 9.34 -5.25
N ARG A 313 -22.53 9.93 -4.71
CA ARG A 313 -22.58 11.34 -4.31
C ARG A 313 -22.13 11.54 -2.85
N PRO A 314 -21.44 12.66 -2.52
CA PRO A 314 -21.01 12.94 -1.16
C PRO A 314 -22.14 12.81 -0.13
N GLY A 315 -21.88 12.15 0.99
CA GLY A 315 -22.86 11.97 2.09
C GLY A 315 -24.02 11.02 1.78
N SER A 316 -23.98 10.30 0.65
CA SER A 316 -24.94 9.22 0.39
C SER A 316 -24.51 7.91 1.07
N PRO A 317 -25.42 6.93 1.31
CA PRO A 317 -25.05 5.64 1.89
C PRO A 317 -23.93 4.91 1.12
N LEU A 318 -23.92 5.00 -0.21
CA LEU A 318 -22.82 4.51 -1.05
C LEU A 318 -21.48 5.19 -0.75
N ASP A 319 -21.49 6.49 -0.47
CA ASP A 319 -20.28 7.25 -0.16
C ASP A 319 -19.73 6.93 1.23
N GLU A 320 -20.62 6.87 2.23
CA GLU A 320 -20.25 6.51 3.59
C GLU A 320 -19.60 5.11 3.65
N GLU A 321 -20.17 4.14 2.93
CA GLU A 321 -19.59 2.79 2.86
C GLU A 321 -18.30 2.74 2.01
N ALA A 322 -18.21 3.53 0.94
CA ALA A 322 -16.97 3.64 0.16
C ALA A 322 -15.84 4.26 0.99
N ILE A 323 -16.14 5.24 1.86
CA ILE A 323 -15.19 5.77 2.86
C ILE A 323 -14.81 4.64 3.82
N ASN A 324 -15.78 3.95 4.41
CA ASN A 324 -15.56 2.89 5.40
C ASN A 324 -14.60 1.80 4.88
N ARG A 325 -14.80 1.37 3.63
CA ARG A 325 -13.94 0.39 2.96
C ARG A 325 -12.59 0.99 2.53
N GLY A 326 -12.61 2.20 1.97
CA GLY A 326 -11.44 2.94 1.48
C GLY A 326 -10.86 2.42 0.14
N ASN A 327 -10.77 1.11 -0.01
CA ASN A 327 -10.33 0.43 -1.23
C ASN A 327 -10.92 -0.99 -1.34
N SER A 328 -10.89 -1.55 -2.54
CA SER A 328 -11.21 -2.98 -2.73
C SER A 328 -10.07 -3.85 -2.22
N VAL A 329 -10.38 -5.04 -1.71
CA VAL A 329 -9.40 -6.02 -1.22
C VAL A 329 -9.43 -7.24 -2.14
N TYR A 330 -8.26 -7.59 -2.69
CA TYR A 330 -8.11 -8.67 -3.67
C TYR A 330 -7.43 -9.87 -3.03
N PHE A 331 -8.22 -10.82 -2.54
CA PHE A 331 -7.74 -12.13 -2.13
C PHE A 331 -7.59 -13.06 -3.35
N PRO A 332 -6.82 -14.15 -3.23
CA PRO A 332 -6.77 -15.19 -4.26
C PRO A 332 -8.18 -15.72 -4.55
N ASP A 333 -8.65 -15.57 -5.79
CA ASP A 333 -9.99 -15.98 -6.27
C ASP A 333 -11.20 -15.39 -5.50
N HIS A 334 -11.00 -14.31 -4.74
CA HIS A 334 -12.08 -13.62 -4.04
C HIS A 334 -11.80 -12.12 -3.90
N VAL A 335 -12.80 -11.28 -4.20
CA VAL A 335 -12.66 -9.82 -4.10
C VAL A 335 -13.71 -9.31 -3.13
N VAL A 336 -13.30 -8.49 -2.16
CA VAL A 336 -14.19 -7.66 -1.35
C VAL A 336 -14.19 -6.27 -1.96
N PRO A 337 -15.21 -5.92 -2.77
CA PRO A 337 -15.17 -4.69 -3.55
C PRO A 337 -15.50 -3.47 -2.67
N MET A 338 -14.91 -2.33 -3.01
CA MET A 338 -15.24 -1.04 -2.38
C MET A 338 -16.67 -0.62 -2.70
N LEU A 339 -17.13 -0.95 -3.91
CA LEU A 339 -18.46 -0.62 -4.41
C LEU A 339 -19.23 -1.89 -4.80
N PRO A 340 -20.56 -1.91 -4.61
CA PRO A 340 -21.41 -3.04 -4.98
C PRO A 340 -21.31 -3.41 -6.45
N GLU A 341 -21.45 -4.70 -6.76
CA GLU A 341 -21.21 -5.29 -8.08
C GLU A 341 -22.07 -4.65 -9.18
N LYS A 342 -23.29 -4.22 -8.84
CA LYS A 342 -24.17 -3.49 -9.77
C LYS A 342 -23.48 -2.24 -10.35
N LEU A 343 -22.69 -1.56 -9.53
CA LEU A 343 -21.91 -0.39 -9.95
C LEU A 343 -20.56 -0.82 -10.50
N SER A 344 -19.76 -1.55 -9.72
CA SER A 344 -18.37 -1.87 -10.05
C SER A 344 -18.23 -2.69 -11.32
N ASN A 345 -19.03 -3.75 -11.50
CA ASN A 345 -19.00 -4.62 -12.70
C ASN A 345 -19.99 -4.17 -13.78
N GLY A 346 -20.97 -3.32 -13.43
CA GLY A 346 -22.08 -2.92 -14.29
C GLY A 346 -21.93 -1.52 -14.88
N LEU A 347 -22.48 -0.53 -14.18
CA LEU A 347 -22.64 0.86 -14.68
C LEU A 347 -21.34 1.67 -14.71
N CYS A 348 -20.42 1.40 -13.80
CA CYS A 348 -19.11 2.06 -13.76
C CYS A 348 -18.09 1.34 -14.64
N SER A 349 -18.14 0.01 -14.72
CA SER A 349 -17.27 -0.76 -15.62
C SER A 349 -17.46 -0.34 -17.08
N LEU A 350 -16.37 -0.02 -17.76
CA LEU A 350 -16.31 0.42 -19.16
C LEU A 350 -16.49 -0.76 -20.15
N ASN A 351 -17.57 -1.50 -19.95
CA ASN A 351 -17.92 -2.72 -20.67
C ASN A 351 -17.97 -2.52 -22.20
N PRO A 352 -17.56 -3.55 -22.99
CA PRO A 352 -17.55 -3.46 -24.44
C PRO A 352 -18.97 -3.43 -25.02
N GLY A 353 -19.16 -2.68 -26.10
CA GLY A 353 -20.42 -2.69 -26.86
C GLY A 353 -21.59 -1.94 -26.21
N VAL A 354 -21.35 -1.21 -25.11
CA VAL A 354 -22.37 -0.45 -24.39
C VAL A 354 -21.91 0.97 -24.08
N ASP A 355 -22.86 1.92 -24.03
CA ASP A 355 -22.56 3.30 -23.68
C ASP A 355 -22.24 3.43 -22.19
N ARG A 356 -21.18 4.16 -21.86
CA ARG A 356 -20.72 4.39 -20.48
C ARG A 356 -20.33 5.83 -20.23
N LEU A 357 -20.59 6.29 -19.00
CA LEU A 357 -20.20 7.62 -18.53
C LEU A 357 -18.75 7.57 -18.06
N CYS A 358 -17.95 8.53 -18.51
CA CYS A 358 -16.54 8.61 -18.14
C CYS A 358 -16.10 10.04 -17.82
N MET A 359 -15.07 10.14 -16.99
CA MET A 359 -14.24 11.31 -16.80
C MET A 359 -12.97 11.12 -17.64
N VAL A 360 -12.66 12.09 -18.51
CA VAL A 360 -11.59 11.95 -19.50
C VAL A 360 -10.43 12.88 -19.17
N ALA A 361 -9.22 12.35 -19.19
CA ALA A 361 -7.98 13.10 -19.28
C ALA A 361 -7.50 13.10 -20.74
N ASP A 362 -7.69 14.22 -21.45
CA ASP A 362 -7.24 14.41 -22.83
C ASP A 362 -5.90 15.15 -22.83
N MET A 363 -4.83 14.44 -23.14
CA MET A 363 -3.47 14.89 -22.95
C MET A 363 -2.73 15.04 -24.27
N THR A 364 -1.88 16.05 -24.34
CA THR A 364 -0.89 16.19 -25.40
C THR A 364 0.47 15.77 -24.90
N ILE A 365 1.06 14.77 -25.56
CA ILE A 365 2.41 14.28 -25.29
C ILE A 365 3.33 14.83 -26.37
N SER A 366 4.40 15.50 -25.95
CA SER A 366 5.39 16.05 -26.87
C SER A 366 6.33 14.97 -27.41
N ALA A 367 7.15 15.33 -28.40
CA ALA A 367 8.08 14.40 -29.04
C ALA A 367 9.20 13.86 -28.11
N ASN A 368 9.37 14.43 -26.92
CA ASN A 368 10.30 13.92 -25.89
C ASN A 368 9.60 13.09 -24.80
N GLY A 369 8.31 12.78 -24.95
CA GLY A 369 7.55 11.99 -23.99
C GLY A 369 7.07 12.76 -22.75
N SER A 370 7.15 14.11 -22.72
CA SER A 370 6.57 14.91 -21.64
C SER A 370 5.13 15.34 -21.94
N VAL A 371 4.28 15.34 -20.91
CA VAL A 371 2.91 15.89 -20.96
C VAL A 371 3.00 17.42 -21.12
N SER A 372 2.67 17.92 -22.31
CA SER A 372 2.74 19.35 -22.67
C SER A 372 1.47 20.13 -22.37
N GLY A 373 0.34 19.45 -22.21
CA GLY A 373 -0.96 20.06 -21.92
C GLY A 373 -2.02 18.99 -21.69
N TYR A 374 -3.07 19.36 -20.98
CA TYR A 374 -4.17 18.47 -20.62
C TYR A 374 -5.50 19.23 -20.63
N THR A 375 -6.59 18.51 -20.86
CA THR A 375 -7.95 19.00 -20.68
C THR A 375 -8.79 17.90 -20.04
N PHE A 376 -9.52 18.23 -18.98
CA PHE A 376 -10.43 17.32 -18.29
C PHE A 376 -11.88 17.60 -18.67
N TYR A 377 -12.67 16.55 -18.90
CA TYR A 377 -14.09 16.69 -19.20
C TYR A 377 -14.90 15.43 -18.95
N GLN A 378 -16.20 15.62 -18.75
CA GLN A 378 -17.17 14.53 -18.67
C GLN A 378 -17.61 14.11 -20.08
N ALA A 379 -17.63 12.80 -20.33
CA ALA A 379 -17.95 12.26 -21.64
C ALA A 379 -18.87 11.02 -21.58
N VAL A 380 -19.41 10.66 -22.73
CA VAL A 380 -20.05 9.37 -23.00
C VAL A 380 -19.17 8.63 -24.01
N MET A 381 -18.76 7.41 -23.65
CA MET A 381 -17.92 6.56 -24.49
C MET A 381 -18.62 5.25 -24.83
N HIS A 382 -18.05 4.57 -25.83
CA HIS A 382 -18.43 3.22 -26.25
C HIS A 382 -17.14 2.41 -26.43
N SER A 383 -16.91 1.43 -25.56
CA SER A 383 -15.71 0.60 -25.65
C SER A 383 -15.83 -0.33 -26.86
N HIS A 384 -14.87 -0.23 -27.78
CA HIS A 384 -14.89 -0.96 -29.05
C HIS A 384 -14.34 -2.38 -28.94
N ALA A 385 -13.54 -2.65 -27.91
CA ALA A 385 -13.04 -3.97 -27.61
C ALA A 385 -12.65 -4.07 -26.13
N ARG A 386 -13.00 -5.20 -25.52
CA ARG A 386 -12.37 -5.68 -24.29
C ARG A 386 -11.22 -6.61 -24.68
N LEU A 387 -10.01 -6.18 -24.39
CA LEU A 387 -8.78 -6.91 -24.68
C LEU A 387 -8.16 -7.43 -23.37
N THR A 388 -7.26 -8.40 -23.50
CA THR A 388 -6.42 -8.82 -22.36
C THR A 388 -4.97 -8.50 -22.61
N TYR A 389 -4.18 -8.37 -21.54
CA TYR A 389 -2.74 -8.12 -21.67
C TYR A 389 -2.06 -9.16 -22.58
N ASN A 390 -2.40 -10.44 -22.44
CA ASN A 390 -1.86 -11.50 -23.27
C ASN A 390 -2.25 -11.36 -24.75
N LYS A 391 -3.52 -11.05 -25.05
CA LYS A 391 -3.97 -10.81 -26.43
C LYS A 391 -3.23 -9.64 -27.08
N VAL A 392 -3.03 -8.55 -26.34
CA VAL A 392 -2.34 -7.36 -26.85
C VAL A 392 -0.86 -7.64 -27.08
N SER A 393 -0.22 -8.37 -26.15
CA SER A 393 1.17 -8.83 -26.31
C SER A 393 1.31 -9.75 -27.53
N ASP A 394 0.39 -10.69 -27.74
CA ASP A 394 0.39 -11.56 -28.92
C ASP A 394 0.27 -10.78 -30.24
N MET A 395 -0.57 -9.75 -30.28
CA MET A 395 -0.73 -8.91 -31.48
C MET A 395 0.47 -7.98 -31.73
N LEU A 396 1.13 -7.48 -30.69
CA LEU A 396 2.17 -6.43 -30.82
C LEU A 396 3.60 -6.96 -30.77
N GLU A 397 3.89 -7.91 -29.87
CA GLU A 397 5.23 -8.45 -29.65
C GLU A 397 5.49 -9.72 -30.46
N ARG A 398 4.44 -10.51 -30.72
CA ARG A 398 4.52 -11.80 -31.45
C ARG A 398 3.57 -11.87 -32.65
N PRO A 399 3.55 -10.86 -33.54
CA PRO A 399 2.56 -10.78 -34.63
C PRO A 399 2.63 -11.96 -35.61
N ASP A 400 3.81 -12.56 -35.80
CA ASP A 400 4.03 -13.69 -36.71
C ASP A 400 3.61 -15.05 -36.12
N SER A 401 3.23 -15.09 -34.84
CA SER A 401 2.71 -16.30 -34.22
C SER A 401 1.29 -16.62 -34.73
N GLU A 402 0.90 -17.89 -34.75
CA GLU A 402 -0.46 -18.29 -35.15
C GLU A 402 -1.56 -17.56 -34.33
N PRO A 403 -1.45 -17.43 -32.98
CA PRO A 403 -2.37 -16.60 -32.20
C PRO A 403 -2.33 -15.12 -32.59
N GLY A 404 -1.12 -14.55 -32.76
CA GLY A 404 -0.93 -13.15 -33.15
C GLY A 404 -1.60 -12.80 -34.48
N TYR A 405 -1.42 -13.64 -35.50
CA TYR A 405 -2.05 -13.46 -36.81
C TYR A 405 -3.58 -13.48 -36.73
N ARG A 406 -4.15 -14.51 -36.07
CA ARG A 406 -5.61 -14.65 -35.89
C ARG A 406 -6.21 -13.48 -35.12
N LEU A 407 -5.59 -13.08 -34.02
CA LEU A 407 -6.05 -11.95 -33.21
C LEU A 407 -5.95 -10.63 -34.00
N SER A 408 -4.89 -10.45 -34.78
CA SER A 408 -4.71 -9.25 -35.61
C SER A 408 -5.79 -9.13 -36.69
N GLU A 409 -6.21 -10.24 -37.29
CA GLU A 409 -7.35 -10.28 -38.22
C GLU A 409 -8.68 -9.97 -37.50
N GLN A 410 -8.92 -10.60 -36.34
CA GLN A 410 -10.13 -10.40 -35.54
C GLN A 410 -10.29 -8.94 -35.08
N TYR A 411 -9.20 -8.31 -34.63
CA TYR A 411 -9.19 -6.96 -34.06
C TYR A 411 -8.62 -5.91 -35.02
N ALA A 412 -8.64 -6.17 -36.34
CA ALA A 412 -8.08 -5.29 -37.36
C ALA A 412 -8.59 -3.84 -37.30
N HIS A 413 -9.80 -3.62 -36.78
CA HIS A 413 -10.43 -2.31 -36.65
C HIS A 413 -9.86 -1.44 -35.51
N VAL A 414 -9.22 -2.03 -34.48
CA VAL A 414 -8.55 -1.32 -33.38
C VAL A 414 -7.03 -1.43 -33.44
N LEU A 415 -6.49 -2.40 -34.17
CA LEU A 415 -5.06 -2.69 -34.27
C LEU A 415 -4.18 -1.47 -34.62
N PRO A 416 -4.55 -0.56 -35.55
CA PRO A 416 -3.76 0.65 -35.80
C PRO A 416 -3.58 1.53 -34.56
N HIS A 417 -4.59 1.62 -33.71
CA HIS A 417 -4.53 2.39 -32.47
C HIS A 417 -3.69 1.68 -31.40
N LEU A 418 -3.71 0.35 -31.35
CA LEU A 418 -2.79 -0.43 -30.50
C LEU A 418 -1.33 -0.20 -30.88
N HIS A 419 -1.01 -0.14 -32.18
CA HIS A 419 0.34 0.22 -32.62
C HIS A 419 0.73 1.66 -32.24
N ASN A 420 -0.20 2.61 -32.32
CA ASN A 420 0.06 3.97 -31.84
C ASN A 420 0.35 3.98 -30.32
N LEU A 421 -0.42 3.23 -29.53
CA LEU A 421 -0.20 3.10 -28.08
C LEU A 421 1.16 2.47 -27.80
N TYR A 422 1.56 1.46 -28.56
CA TYR A 422 2.87 0.83 -28.43
C TYR A 422 4.03 1.79 -28.72
N ASN A 423 3.90 2.60 -29.77
CA ASN A 423 4.90 3.62 -30.09
C ASN A 423 4.95 4.74 -29.04
N LEU A 424 3.80 5.13 -28.50
CA LEU A 424 3.72 6.08 -27.39
C LEU A 424 4.36 5.50 -26.12
N TYR A 425 4.10 4.24 -25.78
CA TYR A 425 4.75 3.55 -24.66
C TYR A 425 6.27 3.61 -24.76
N LYS A 426 6.85 3.26 -25.93
CA LYS A 426 8.30 3.33 -26.13
C LYS A 426 8.86 4.74 -25.89
N LEU A 427 8.11 5.76 -26.30
CA LEU A 427 8.47 7.16 -26.07
C LEU A 427 8.40 7.54 -24.58
N LEU A 428 7.32 7.18 -23.88
CA LEU A 428 7.13 7.46 -22.45
C LEU A 428 8.17 6.72 -21.61
N ARG A 429 8.45 5.46 -21.93
CA ARG A 429 9.45 4.62 -21.25
C ARG A 429 10.84 5.23 -21.36
N ARG A 430 11.23 5.71 -22.54
CA ARG A 430 12.49 6.44 -22.72
C ARG A 430 12.54 7.69 -21.83
N ALA A 431 11.48 8.48 -21.80
CA ALA A 431 11.40 9.67 -20.96
C ALA A 431 11.44 9.35 -19.46
N ARG A 432 10.89 8.19 -19.05
CA ARG A 432 10.98 7.66 -17.68
C ARG A 432 12.40 7.28 -17.30
N THR A 433 13.12 6.60 -18.18
CA THR A 433 14.54 6.28 -17.99
C THR A 433 15.39 7.55 -17.90
N GLU A 434 15.18 8.53 -18.79
CA GLU A 434 15.90 9.81 -18.77
C GLU A 434 15.63 10.63 -17.50
N ARG A 435 14.43 10.50 -16.91
CA ARG A 435 14.07 11.13 -15.62
C ARG A 435 14.72 10.44 -14.42
N GLY A 436 15.24 9.22 -14.58
CA GLY A 436 15.81 8.45 -13.47
C GLY A 436 14.76 7.93 -12.50
N ALA A 437 13.59 7.52 -12.99
CA ALA A 437 12.64 6.76 -12.17
C ALA A 437 13.25 5.41 -11.81
N ILE A 438 13.00 4.94 -10.59
CA ILE A 438 13.51 3.65 -10.13
C ILE A 438 12.65 2.55 -10.75
N ASP A 439 13.30 1.57 -11.36
CA ASP A 439 12.63 0.39 -11.93
C ASP A 439 13.16 -0.86 -11.24
N PHE A 440 12.43 -1.30 -10.21
CA PHE A 440 12.71 -2.55 -9.53
C PHE A 440 11.99 -3.68 -10.25
N GLU A 441 12.74 -4.69 -10.67
CA GLU A 441 12.16 -5.97 -11.07
C GLU A 441 11.78 -6.76 -9.82
N THR A 442 10.48 -6.96 -9.62
CA THR A 442 9.95 -7.84 -8.56
C THR A 442 9.16 -8.95 -9.24
N THR A 443 9.24 -10.17 -8.71
CA THR A 443 8.49 -11.31 -9.23
C THR A 443 7.24 -11.49 -8.39
N GLU A 444 6.09 -11.09 -8.93
CA GLU A 444 4.80 -11.38 -8.32
C GLU A 444 4.38 -12.81 -8.64
N THR A 445 3.59 -13.42 -7.75
CA THR A 445 3.10 -14.80 -7.90
C THR A 445 1.58 -14.84 -7.92
N ARG A 446 1.03 -15.79 -8.68
CA ARG A 446 -0.40 -16.06 -8.77
C ARG A 446 -0.65 -17.52 -8.38
N VAL A 447 -1.64 -17.71 -7.53
CA VAL A 447 -2.12 -19.03 -7.11
C VAL A 447 -3.14 -19.53 -8.12
N ILE A 448 -2.96 -20.75 -8.60
CA ILE A 448 -3.92 -21.49 -9.44
C ILE A 448 -4.62 -22.51 -8.55
N PHE A 449 -5.94 -22.48 -8.55
CA PHE A 449 -6.77 -23.39 -7.76
C PHE A 449 -7.35 -24.52 -8.62
N ASP A 450 -7.46 -25.71 -8.02
CA ASP A 450 -8.17 -26.85 -8.59
C ASP A 450 -9.70 -26.72 -8.43
N ALA A 451 -10.45 -27.71 -8.91
CA ALA A 451 -11.91 -27.74 -8.81
C ALA A 451 -12.45 -27.81 -7.35
N ASN A 452 -11.63 -28.21 -6.39
CA ASN A 452 -11.96 -28.28 -4.97
C ASN A 452 -11.50 -27.02 -4.19
N ARG A 453 -11.05 -25.97 -4.90
CA ARG A 453 -10.44 -24.75 -4.33
C ARG A 453 -9.17 -25.01 -3.51
N LYS A 454 -8.45 -26.10 -3.82
CA LYS A 454 -7.09 -26.32 -3.32
C LYS A 454 -6.06 -25.76 -4.29
N ILE A 455 -4.87 -25.46 -3.79
CA ILE A 455 -3.79 -24.93 -4.61
C ILE A 455 -3.25 -26.04 -5.51
N GLU A 456 -3.37 -25.86 -6.82
CA GLU A 456 -2.76 -26.72 -7.82
C GLU A 456 -1.30 -26.30 -8.07
N GLU A 457 -1.07 -25.00 -8.30
CA GLU A 457 0.25 -24.46 -8.61
C GLU A 457 0.38 -22.99 -8.20
N ILE A 458 1.59 -22.56 -7.86
CA ILE A 458 1.95 -21.14 -7.67
C ILE A 458 2.87 -20.73 -8.81
N VAL A 459 2.39 -19.84 -9.69
CA VAL A 459 3.12 -19.44 -10.90
C VAL A 459 3.58 -17.98 -10.85
N PRO A 460 4.77 -17.64 -11.36
CA PRO A 460 5.20 -16.25 -11.46
C PRO A 460 4.40 -15.51 -12.54
N VAL A 461 3.96 -14.30 -12.22
CA VAL A 461 3.25 -13.42 -13.16
C VAL A 461 4.25 -12.78 -14.10
N LYS A 462 4.10 -13.01 -15.41
CA LYS A 462 4.98 -12.43 -16.43
C LYS A 462 4.45 -11.08 -16.90
N ARG A 463 5.13 -10.00 -16.52
CA ARG A 463 4.84 -8.64 -16.98
C ARG A 463 5.36 -8.40 -18.40
N ASN A 464 4.47 -8.44 -19.38
CA ASN A 464 4.74 -8.16 -20.80
C ASN A 464 4.60 -6.66 -21.16
N ASP A 465 4.83 -6.27 -22.42
CA ASP A 465 4.76 -4.85 -22.83
C ASP A 465 3.33 -4.28 -22.77
N ALA A 466 2.28 -5.10 -22.90
CA ALA A 466 0.90 -4.62 -22.78
C ALA A 466 0.59 -4.05 -21.39
N HIS A 467 1.09 -4.70 -20.32
CA HIS A 467 0.98 -4.18 -18.96
C HIS A 467 1.66 -2.80 -18.85
N LYS A 468 2.85 -2.67 -19.45
CA LYS A 468 3.64 -1.42 -19.42
C LYS A 468 3.00 -0.30 -20.25
N ILE A 469 2.30 -0.63 -21.33
CA ILE A 469 1.52 0.34 -22.13
C ILE A 469 0.45 1.00 -21.25
N VAL A 470 -0.37 0.19 -20.59
CA VAL A 470 -1.46 0.68 -19.73
C VAL A 470 -0.87 1.50 -18.58
N GLU A 471 0.14 0.96 -17.89
CA GLU A 471 0.83 1.66 -16.79
C GLU A 471 1.33 3.05 -17.19
N GLU A 472 2.09 3.19 -18.28
CA GLU A 472 2.62 4.49 -18.69
C GLU A 472 1.51 5.48 -19.10
N CYS A 473 0.39 4.98 -19.67
CA CYS A 473 -0.77 5.83 -19.94
C CYS A 473 -1.43 6.33 -18.66
N MET A 474 -1.60 5.46 -17.66
CA MET A 474 -2.17 5.82 -16.36
C MET A 474 -1.26 6.77 -15.58
N LEU A 475 0.07 6.54 -15.61
CA LEU A 475 1.06 7.45 -15.02
C LEU A 475 0.96 8.85 -15.62
N ALA A 476 0.82 8.96 -16.95
CA ALA A 476 0.63 10.25 -17.61
C ALA A 476 -0.64 10.97 -17.15
N ALA A 477 -1.76 10.26 -17.04
CA ALA A 477 -3.04 10.80 -16.55
C ALA A 477 -2.95 11.26 -15.09
N ASN A 478 -2.33 10.46 -14.22
CA ASN A 478 -2.13 10.77 -12.81
C ASN A 478 -1.23 12.01 -12.60
N VAL A 479 -0.17 12.16 -13.41
CA VAL A 479 0.68 13.36 -13.39
C VAL A 479 -0.06 14.59 -13.89
N ALA A 480 -0.85 14.47 -14.96
CA ALA A 480 -1.69 15.57 -15.45
C ALA A 480 -2.70 16.01 -14.38
N THR A 481 -3.28 15.05 -13.66
CA THR A 481 -4.24 15.29 -12.58
C THR A 481 -3.59 16.00 -11.39
N ALA A 482 -2.41 15.55 -10.93
CA ALA A 482 -1.69 16.22 -9.86
C ALA A 482 -1.37 17.69 -10.21
N ARG A 483 -0.96 17.95 -11.46
CA ARG A 483 -0.73 19.32 -11.96
C ARG A 483 -2.01 20.15 -11.99
N PHE A 484 -3.13 19.54 -12.36
CA PHE A 484 -4.44 20.19 -12.38
C PHE A 484 -4.87 20.62 -10.98
N LEU A 485 -4.89 19.68 -10.02
CA LEU A 485 -5.30 19.93 -8.64
C LEU A 485 -4.46 21.04 -8.00
N LYS A 486 -3.14 21.00 -8.22
CA LYS A 486 -2.21 22.03 -7.74
C LYS A 486 -2.50 23.41 -8.35
N LYS A 487 -2.71 23.48 -9.67
CA LYS A 487 -2.94 24.74 -10.39
C LYS A 487 -4.24 25.41 -9.94
N HIS A 488 -5.29 24.63 -9.74
CA HIS A 488 -6.61 25.10 -9.30
C HIS A 488 -6.76 25.18 -7.78
N LYS A 489 -5.72 24.82 -7.01
CA LYS A 489 -5.68 24.83 -5.54
C LYS A 489 -6.85 24.05 -4.91
N VAL A 490 -7.26 22.96 -5.55
CA VAL A 490 -8.32 22.09 -5.04
C VAL A 490 -7.74 21.24 -3.90
N PRO A 491 -8.29 21.29 -2.66
CA PRO A 491 -7.86 20.41 -1.58
C PRO A 491 -8.12 18.95 -1.97
N SER A 492 -7.08 18.13 -2.12
CA SER A 492 -7.19 16.76 -2.61
C SER A 492 -6.03 15.92 -2.09
N LEU A 493 -6.14 14.59 -2.23
CA LEU A 493 -5.08 13.65 -1.84
C LEU A 493 -4.07 13.45 -2.98
N TYR A 494 -2.80 13.71 -2.68
CA TYR A 494 -1.65 13.32 -3.49
C TYR A 494 -1.15 11.96 -3.03
N ARG A 495 -0.56 11.20 -3.97
CA ARG A 495 0.14 9.95 -3.66
C ARG A 495 1.62 10.29 -3.47
N VAL A 496 2.00 10.44 -2.21
CA VAL A 496 3.33 10.86 -1.79
C VAL A 496 4.20 9.65 -1.49
N HIS A 497 5.44 9.68 -1.97
CA HIS A 497 6.44 8.68 -1.62
C HIS A 497 7.73 9.42 -1.29
N ASP A 498 8.01 9.53 0.00
CA ASP A 498 9.22 10.17 0.49
C ASP A 498 10.46 9.33 0.19
N GLY A 499 11.61 9.99 0.15
CA GLY A 499 12.90 9.30 0.11
C GLY A 499 13.15 8.44 1.35
N PRO A 500 14.24 7.65 1.34
CA PRO A 500 14.67 6.91 2.51
C PRO A 500 15.04 7.85 3.66
N SER A 501 14.77 7.43 4.91
CA SER A 501 15.23 8.16 6.10
C SER A 501 16.76 8.16 6.20
N GLU A 502 17.33 9.13 6.93
CA GLU A 502 18.79 9.25 7.11
C GLU A 502 19.41 7.97 7.70
N GLU A 503 18.72 7.34 8.66
CA GLU A 503 19.16 6.08 9.27
C GLU A 503 19.20 4.94 8.25
N ARG A 504 18.12 4.76 7.47
CA ARG A 504 18.05 3.70 6.44
C ARG A 504 19.06 3.96 5.32
N LEU A 505 19.24 5.21 4.93
CA LEU A 505 20.22 5.61 3.92
C LEU A 505 21.65 5.30 4.36
N ASN A 506 22.00 5.59 5.62
CA ASN A 506 23.31 5.27 6.17
C ASN A 506 23.55 3.76 6.24
N ALA A 507 22.53 2.97 6.59
CA ALA A 507 22.61 1.51 6.57
C ALA A 507 22.88 0.98 5.15
N VAL A 508 22.16 1.48 4.13
CA VAL A 508 22.40 1.10 2.73
C VAL A 508 23.80 1.49 2.28
N ARG A 509 24.29 2.68 2.63
CA ARG A 509 25.64 3.12 2.28
C ARG A 509 26.73 2.27 2.88
N LEU A 510 26.56 1.87 4.15
CA LEU A 510 27.49 0.99 4.82
C LEU A 510 27.53 -0.38 4.12
N PHE A 511 26.35 -0.93 3.79
CA PHE A 511 26.23 -2.17 3.03
C PHE A 511 26.90 -2.08 1.64
N LEU A 512 26.63 -1.01 0.88
CA LEU A 512 27.24 -0.80 -0.45
C LEU A 512 28.75 -0.59 -0.37
N GLY A 513 29.23 0.16 0.62
CA GLY A 513 30.65 0.45 0.79
C GLY A 513 31.50 -0.80 1.00
N GLU A 514 30.95 -1.81 1.68
CA GLU A 514 31.59 -3.12 1.86
C GLU A 514 31.72 -3.91 0.55
N LEU A 515 30.76 -3.73 -0.38
CA LEU A 515 30.81 -4.31 -1.72
C LEU A 515 31.70 -3.50 -2.69
N GLY A 516 32.33 -2.43 -2.21
CA GLY A 516 33.09 -1.48 -3.02
C GLY A 516 32.20 -0.60 -3.91
N LEU A 517 30.90 -0.55 -3.62
CA LEU A 517 29.91 0.25 -4.34
C LEU A 517 29.64 1.56 -3.58
N GLN A 518 29.28 2.60 -4.32
CA GLN A 518 28.95 3.90 -3.74
C GLN A 518 27.63 4.40 -4.32
N LEU A 519 26.72 4.81 -3.43
CA LEU A 519 25.52 5.52 -3.81
C LEU A 519 25.83 7.01 -3.96
N GLY A 520 25.56 7.56 -5.15
CA GLY A 520 25.73 8.97 -5.47
C GLY A 520 24.77 9.91 -4.71
N GLY A 521 24.78 11.19 -5.08
CA GLY A 521 23.78 12.16 -4.64
C GLY A 521 24.00 12.82 -3.27
N GLY A 522 25.11 12.58 -2.57
CA GLY A 522 25.41 13.22 -1.28
C GLY A 522 24.31 12.97 -0.23
N ASP A 523 24.16 13.80 0.80
CA ASP A 523 23.24 13.50 1.93
C ASP A 523 21.76 13.28 1.53
N LYS A 524 21.34 13.77 0.36
CA LYS A 524 19.98 13.59 -0.18
C LYS A 524 20.05 13.02 -1.61
N PRO A 525 20.25 11.70 -1.77
CA PRO A 525 20.28 11.08 -3.08
C PRO A 525 18.93 11.20 -3.79
N THR A 526 18.97 11.37 -5.10
CA THR A 526 17.79 11.41 -5.96
C THR A 526 17.43 10.02 -6.47
N SER A 527 16.23 9.85 -7.03
CA SER A 527 15.82 8.61 -7.69
C SER A 527 16.77 8.22 -8.84
N ALA A 528 17.33 9.22 -9.53
CA ALA A 528 18.31 9.01 -10.60
C ALA A 528 19.62 8.41 -10.09
N ASP A 529 20.07 8.78 -8.88
CA ASP A 529 21.27 8.19 -8.26
C ASP A 529 21.05 6.71 -7.93
N TYR A 530 19.85 6.34 -7.45
CA TYR A 530 19.46 4.95 -7.24
C TYR A 530 19.44 4.17 -8.56
N GLN A 531 18.81 4.73 -9.60
CA GLN A 531 18.73 4.07 -10.90
C GLN A 531 20.10 3.91 -11.57
N ALA A 532 21.00 4.88 -11.41
CA ALA A 532 22.37 4.80 -11.91
C ALA A 532 23.14 3.65 -11.25
N LEU A 533 23.00 3.48 -9.93
CA LEU A 533 23.58 2.35 -9.21
C LEU A 533 22.98 1.03 -9.69
N LEU A 534 21.65 0.92 -9.77
CA LEU A 534 20.97 -0.29 -10.27
C LEU A 534 21.46 -0.70 -11.67
N SER A 535 21.63 0.28 -12.56
CA SER A 535 22.13 0.04 -13.92
C SER A 535 23.59 -0.44 -13.92
N SER A 536 24.41 0.00 -12.96
CA SER A 536 25.81 -0.40 -12.85
C SER A 536 26.02 -1.80 -12.28
N ILE A 537 25.02 -2.33 -11.55
CA ILE A 537 25.09 -3.63 -10.88
C ILE A 537 24.36 -4.74 -11.64
N ALA A 538 23.68 -4.44 -12.75
CA ALA A 538 22.79 -5.39 -13.44
C ALA A 538 23.46 -6.72 -13.82
N ASP A 539 24.74 -6.69 -14.19
CA ASP A 539 25.50 -7.89 -14.59
C ASP A 539 26.15 -8.64 -13.40
N ARG A 540 25.92 -8.20 -12.16
CA ARG A 540 26.53 -8.82 -10.97
C ARG A 540 25.69 -9.97 -10.45
N SER A 541 26.36 -10.99 -9.91
CA SER A 541 25.70 -12.14 -9.27
C SER A 541 24.90 -11.77 -8.02
N ASP A 542 25.26 -10.68 -7.35
CA ASP A 542 24.60 -10.15 -6.14
C ASP A 542 23.59 -9.02 -6.43
N ALA A 543 23.23 -8.78 -7.70
CA ALA A 543 22.35 -7.68 -8.11
C ALA A 543 20.98 -7.72 -7.39
N ASN A 544 20.34 -8.89 -7.34
CA ASN A 544 19.04 -9.08 -6.69
C ASN A 544 19.07 -8.73 -5.19
N VAL A 545 20.20 -9.01 -4.53
CA VAL A 545 20.43 -8.73 -3.11
C VAL A 545 20.49 -7.24 -2.87
N ILE A 546 21.34 -6.57 -3.65
CA ILE A 546 21.55 -5.13 -3.55
C ILE A 546 20.24 -4.42 -3.85
N GLN A 547 19.51 -4.87 -4.88
CA GLN A 547 18.20 -4.36 -5.23
C GLN A 547 17.20 -4.49 -4.08
N THR A 548 17.17 -5.65 -3.42
CA THR A 548 16.27 -5.90 -2.27
C THR A 548 16.60 -5.00 -1.09
N VAL A 549 17.88 -4.82 -0.76
CA VAL A 549 18.33 -3.92 0.33
C VAL A 549 17.97 -2.46 0.00
N MET A 550 18.19 -2.04 -1.25
CA MET A 550 17.82 -0.70 -1.71
C MET A 550 16.30 -0.49 -1.63
N LEU A 551 15.49 -1.45 -2.08
CA LEU A 551 14.02 -1.38 -2.00
C LEU A 551 13.54 -1.26 -0.54
N ARG A 552 14.08 -2.09 0.36
CA ARG A 552 13.72 -2.08 1.80
C ARG A 552 14.10 -0.77 2.52
N SER A 553 15.01 0.01 1.95
CA SER A 553 15.40 1.31 2.51
C SER A 553 14.38 2.41 2.25
N LEU A 554 13.58 2.27 1.19
CA LEU A 554 12.60 3.26 0.78
C LEU A 554 11.44 3.34 1.77
N SER A 555 10.81 4.50 1.81
CA SER A 555 9.61 4.74 2.61
C SER A 555 8.40 4.12 1.91
N GLN A 556 7.35 3.79 2.66
CA GLN A 556 6.08 3.42 2.04
C GLN A 556 5.39 4.66 1.47
N ALA A 557 4.72 4.50 0.33
CA ALA A 557 3.92 5.58 -0.23
C ALA A 557 2.60 5.73 0.53
N VAL A 558 2.12 6.96 0.70
CA VAL A 558 0.91 7.32 1.47
C VAL A 558 0.05 8.32 0.73
N TYR A 559 -1.22 8.44 1.13
CA TYR A 559 -2.09 9.52 0.70
C TYR A 559 -1.94 10.72 1.65
N SER A 560 -1.61 11.88 1.10
CA SER A 560 -1.46 13.12 1.87
C SER A 560 -2.03 14.32 1.10
N PRO A 561 -2.68 15.29 1.77
CA PRO A 561 -3.02 16.56 1.14
C PRO A 561 -1.80 17.43 0.81
N ASP A 562 -0.68 17.21 1.51
CA ASP A 562 0.57 17.91 1.27
C ASP A 562 1.32 17.30 0.09
N GLU A 563 1.77 18.14 -0.82
CA GLU A 563 2.52 17.69 -2.00
C GLU A 563 3.98 17.38 -1.62
N GLY A 564 4.30 16.10 -1.45
CA GLY A 564 5.67 15.62 -1.19
C GLY A 564 6.40 15.03 -2.41
N GLY A 565 5.74 14.98 -3.57
CA GLY A 565 6.25 14.27 -4.75
C GLY A 565 6.30 12.75 -4.58
N HIS A 566 6.89 12.05 -5.54
CA HIS A 566 6.95 10.59 -5.54
C HIS A 566 8.35 10.09 -5.94
N PHE A 567 9.17 9.79 -4.93
CA PHE A 567 10.57 9.40 -5.08
C PHE A 567 10.76 8.23 -6.04
N GLY A 568 10.07 7.10 -5.83
CA GLY A 568 10.23 5.90 -6.66
C GLY A 568 9.91 6.11 -8.15
N LEU A 569 9.00 7.04 -8.49
CA LEU A 569 8.59 7.31 -9.88
C LEU A 569 9.33 8.51 -10.49
N GLY A 570 10.13 9.22 -9.68
CA GLY A 570 10.82 10.43 -10.08
C GLY A 570 9.89 11.58 -10.46
N PHE A 571 8.67 11.65 -9.90
CA PHE A 571 7.72 12.73 -10.19
C PHE A 571 7.70 13.77 -9.06
N THR A 572 7.62 15.05 -9.42
CA THR A 572 7.48 16.14 -8.44
C THR A 572 6.09 16.20 -7.81
N SER A 573 5.08 15.74 -8.55
CA SER A 573 3.67 15.79 -8.16
C SER A 573 2.97 14.57 -8.77
N TYR A 574 2.24 13.82 -7.95
CA TYR A 574 1.58 12.60 -8.38
C TYR A 574 0.31 12.36 -7.54
N ALA A 575 -0.79 11.98 -8.19
CA ALA A 575 -2.08 11.73 -7.55
C ALA A 575 -2.79 10.60 -8.30
N HIS A 576 -3.46 9.70 -7.59
CA HIS A 576 -4.24 8.63 -8.21
C HIS A 576 -5.58 9.16 -8.70
N PHE A 577 -5.87 8.92 -9.98
CA PHE A 577 -7.10 9.33 -10.67
C PHE A 577 -7.79 8.18 -11.42
N THR A 578 -7.03 7.14 -11.77
CA THR A 578 -7.38 6.17 -12.80
C THR A 578 -8.12 4.93 -12.30
N SER A 579 -8.44 4.82 -11.01
CA SER A 579 -9.16 3.63 -10.48
C SER A 579 -10.20 3.95 -9.40
N PRO A 580 -11.18 4.83 -9.68
CA PRO A 580 -12.21 5.23 -8.73
C PRO A 580 -13.22 4.13 -8.37
N ILE A 581 -13.30 3.02 -9.12
CA ILE A 581 -14.16 1.89 -8.74
C ILE A 581 -13.61 1.20 -7.48
N ARG A 582 -12.28 1.17 -7.33
CA ARG A 582 -11.59 0.39 -6.30
C ARG A 582 -10.74 1.18 -5.32
N ARG A 583 -10.63 2.51 -5.48
CA ARG A 583 -9.90 3.41 -4.58
C ARG A 583 -10.69 4.68 -4.30
N TYR A 584 -10.96 4.94 -3.02
CA TYR A 584 -11.67 6.14 -2.60
C TYR A 584 -10.90 7.45 -2.87
N PRO A 585 -9.56 7.52 -2.76
CA PRO A 585 -8.80 8.72 -3.14
C PRO A 585 -9.07 9.19 -4.57
N ASP A 586 -9.14 8.27 -5.54
CA ASP A 586 -9.47 8.57 -6.93
C ASP A 586 -10.89 9.15 -7.06
N LEU A 587 -11.85 8.67 -6.27
CA LEU A 587 -13.22 9.21 -6.22
C LEU A 587 -13.23 10.68 -5.75
N ILE A 588 -12.44 11.03 -4.72
CA ILE A 588 -12.28 12.41 -4.24
C ILE A 588 -11.69 13.28 -5.36
N VAL A 589 -10.65 12.79 -6.04
CA VAL A 589 -10.01 13.49 -7.15
C VAL A 589 -11.02 13.77 -8.28
N HIS A 590 -11.88 12.80 -8.62
CA HIS A 590 -12.94 13.01 -9.60
C HIS A 590 -13.92 14.11 -9.18
N ARG A 591 -14.30 14.17 -7.90
CA ARG A 591 -15.14 15.25 -7.36
C ARG A 591 -14.45 16.61 -7.46
N GLY A 592 -13.16 16.67 -7.17
CA GLY A 592 -12.36 17.89 -7.28
C GLY A 592 -12.18 18.38 -8.73
N ILE A 593 -12.10 17.46 -9.69
CA ILE A 593 -12.10 17.84 -11.12
C ILE A 593 -13.47 18.36 -11.53
N LYS A 594 -14.56 17.73 -11.08
CA LYS A 594 -15.93 18.17 -11.40
C LYS A 594 -16.27 19.53 -10.84
N SER A 595 -15.80 19.87 -9.64
CA SER A 595 -16.04 21.19 -9.05
C SER A 595 -15.45 22.31 -9.90
N VAL A 596 -14.30 22.08 -10.54
CA VAL A 596 -13.71 23.04 -11.48
C VAL A 596 -14.45 23.04 -12.83
N ILE A 597 -14.92 21.89 -13.33
CA ILE A 597 -15.71 21.81 -14.58
C ILE A 597 -17.03 22.60 -14.47
N HIS A 598 -17.70 22.50 -13.32
CA HIS A 598 -19.00 23.12 -13.06
C HIS A 598 -18.94 24.44 -12.29
N GLY A 599 -17.75 24.83 -11.82
CA GLY A 599 -17.49 26.09 -11.14
C GLY A 599 -17.71 27.31 -12.04
N GLU A 600 -17.64 28.51 -11.49
CA GLU A 600 -17.92 29.75 -12.23
C GLU A 600 -16.80 30.14 -13.21
N ASP A 601 -15.55 29.79 -12.89
CA ASP A 601 -14.36 30.19 -13.64
C ASP A 601 -14.13 29.36 -14.90
N ASP A 602 -14.02 30.02 -16.05
CA ASP A 602 -13.63 29.38 -17.30
C ASP A 602 -12.12 29.10 -17.31
N SER A 603 -11.74 27.82 -17.41
CA SER A 603 -10.35 27.39 -17.55
C SER A 603 -10.14 26.64 -18.87
N LYS A 604 -8.98 26.86 -19.51
CA LYS A 604 -8.56 26.09 -20.70
C LYS A 604 -8.22 24.63 -20.37
N ASP A 605 -8.07 24.31 -19.09
CA ASP A 605 -7.74 22.97 -18.63
C ASP A 605 -8.99 22.08 -18.48
N VAL A 606 -10.20 22.62 -18.67
CA VAL A 606 -11.46 21.87 -18.62
C VAL A 606 -12.31 22.13 -19.86
N SER A 607 -13.17 21.18 -20.23
CA SER A 607 -14.27 21.44 -21.15
C SER A 607 -15.55 21.70 -20.36
N VAL A 608 -16.04 22.94 -20.45
CA VAL A 608 -17.25 23.35 -19.75
C VAL A 608 -18.49 22.78 -20.46
N PRO A 609 -19.40 22.10 -19.73
CA PRO A 609 -20.61 21.58 -20.31
C PRO A 609 -21.59 22.70 -20.71
N PRO A 610 -22.49 22.49 -21.68
CA PRO A 610 -23.50 23.48 -22.06
C PRO A 610 -24.39 23.96 -20.90
N LYS A 611 -24.60 23.09 -19.91
CA LYS A 611 -25.31 23.39 -18.67
C LYS A 611 -24.45 22.93 -17.50
N ARG A 612 -24.10 23.87 -16.62
CA ARG A 612 -23.43 23.60 -15.34
C ARG A 612 -24.40 23.04 -14.31
N ASP A 613 -23.90 22.18 -13.45
CA ASP A 613 -24.61 21.58 -12.33
C ASP A 613 -24.09 22.18 -11.01
N PRO A 614 -24.89 23.01 -10.31
CA PRO A 614 -24.48 23.64 -9.06
C PRO A 614 -24.09 22.64 -7.97
N GLU A 615 -24.69 21.45 -7.93
CA GLU A 615 -24.35 20.43 -6.94
C GLU A 615 -22.97 19.81 -7.21
N LEU A 616 -22.54 19.76 -8.46
CA LEU A 616 -21.20 19.30 -8.83
C LEU A 616 -20.14 20.39 -8.69
N ALA A 617 -20.55 21.67 -8.71
CA ALA A 617 -19.68 22.80 -8.45
C ALA A 617 -19.29 22.90 -6.97
N ASP A 618 -20.18 22.47 -6.07
CA ASP A 618 -19.93 22.45 -4.63
C ASP A 618 -18.94 21.33 -4.25
N TYR A 619 -17.81 21.70 -3.66
CA TYR A 619 -16.77 20.77 -3.24
C TYR A 619 -16.73 20.70 -1.72
N PRO A 620 -17.22 19.60 -1.10
CA PRO A 620 -17.51 19.58 0.34
C PRO A 620 -16.28 19.34 1.23
N TYR A 621 -15.07 19.35 0.66
CA TYR A 621 -13.86 18.98 1.40
C TYR A 621 -12.96 20.18 1.68
N ASP A 622 -12.62 20.33 2.95
CA ASP A 622 -11.60 21.25 3.43
C ASP A 622 -10.27 20.52 3.72
N LEU A 623 -9.21 21.28 4.02
CA LEU A 623 -7.90 20.72 4.33
C LEU A 623 -7.93 19.78 5.56
N PRO A 624 -8.56 20.13 6.71
CA PRO A 624 -8.68 19.22 7.84
C PRO A 624 -9.32 17.87 7.47
N ARG A 625 -10.41 17.89 6.68
CA ARG A 625 -11.04 16.66 6.21
C ARG A 625 -10.14 15.86 5.29
N MET A 626 -9.34 16.51 4.45
CA MET A 626 -8.36 15.83 3.60
C MET A 626 -7.25 15.14 4.40
N HIS A 627 -6.75 15.74 5.49
CA HIS A 627 -5.79 15.05 6.37
C HIS A 627 -6.39 13.76 6.96
N GLN A 628 -7.61 13.84 7.51
CA GLN A 628 -8.31 12.68 8.05
C GLN A 628 -8.51 11.58 6.99
N LEU A 629 -8.94 11.96 5.79
CA LEU A 629 -9.16 11.01 4.69
C LEU A 629 -7.84 10.42 4.18
N GLY A 630 -6.75 11.19 4.16
CA GLY A 630 -5.42 10.71 3.78
C GLY A 630 -4.89 9.64 4.73
N GLU A 631 -5.00 9.88 6.04
CA GLU A 631 -4.65 8.90 7.08
C GLU A 631 -5.51 7.63 6.97
N HIS A 632 -6.83 7.81 6.85
CA HIS A 632 -7.78 6.71 6.74
C HIS A 632 -7.51 5.85 5.50
N CYS A 633 -7.41 6.45 4.31
CA CYS A 633 -7.18 5.70 3.07
C CYS A 633 -5.81 5.00 3.06
N SER A 634 -4.78 5.60 3.67
CA SER A 634 -3.47 4.96 3.82
C SER A 634 -3.53 3.79 4.81
N MET A 635 -4.35 3.89 5.85
CA MET A 635 -4.59 2.81 6.80
C MET A 635 -5.36 1.65 6.16
N THR A 636 -6.43 1.93 5.40
CA THR A 636 -7.21 0.87 4.73
C THR A 636 -6.40 0.13 3.66
N GLU A 637 -5.50 0.84 2.96
CA GLU A 637 -4.55 0.24 2.02
C GLU A 637 -3.63 -0.77 2.74
N ARG A 638 -2.97 -0.34 3.83
CA ARG A 638 -2.11 -1.24 4.63
C ARG A 638 -2.88 -2.43 5.21
N ARG A 639 -4.11 -2.19 5.70
CA ARG A 639 -5.00 -3.25 6.20
C ARG A 639 -5.27 -4.30 5.13
N ALA A 640 -5.53 -3.87 3.89
CA ALA A 640 -5.79 -4.76 2.76
C ALA A 640 -4.52 -5.55 2.37
N ASP A 641 -3.37 -4.89 2.29
CA ASP A 641 -2.09 -5.53 1.97
C ASP A 641 -1.69 -6.56 3.03
N ASP A 642 -1.84 -6.22 4.31
CA ASP A 642 -1.53 -7.13 5.41
C ASP A 642 -2.46 -8.35 5.39
N ALA A 643 -3.76 -8.17 5.20
CA ALA A 643 -4.72 -9.27 5.14
C ALA A 643 -4.48 -10.20 3.94
N THR A 644 -4.21 -9.65 2.76
CA THR A 644 -3.94 -10.44 1.55
C THR A 644 -2.61 -11.19 1.65
N ARG A 645 -1.58 -10.56 2.21
CA ARG A 645 -0.30 -11.23 2.51
C ARG A 645 -0.49 -12.38 3.49
N ASP A 646 -1.35 -12.20 4.49
CA ASP A 646 -1.61 -13.20 5.51
C ASP A 646 -2.32 -14.44 4.96
N VAL A 647 -3.33 -14.24 4.12
CA VAL A 647 -3.99 -15.31 3.35
C VAL A 647 -3.00 -16.01 2.42
N MET A 648 -2.16 -15.25 1.71
CA MET A 648 -1.13 -15.84 0.85
C MET A 648 -0.12 -16.67 1.65
N ALA A 649 0.27 -16.23 2.86
CA ALA A 649 1.17 -16.99 3.73
C ALA A 649 0.52 -18.30 4.20
N TRP A 650 -0.77 -18.26 4.55
CA TRP A 650 -1.54 -19.45 4.90
C TRP A 650 -1.59 -20.44 3.74
N LEU A 651 -2.02 -19.98 2.56
CA LEU A 651 -2.12 -20.79 1.34
C LEU A 651 -0.76 -21.43 0.99
N LYS A 652 0.33 -20.66 1.08
CA LYS A 652 1.69 -21.18 0.88
C LYS A 652 2.07 -22.28 1.89
N CYS A 653 1.70 -22.12 3.16
CA CYS A 653 1.91 -23.15 4.18
C CYS A 653 1.08 -24.42 3.87
N GLU A 654 -0.17 -24.27 3.47
CA GLU A 654 -1.03 -25.40 3.11
C GLU A 654 -0.41 -26.20 1.95
N TYR A 655 0.04 -25.51 0.91
CA TYR A 655 0.72 -26.13 -0.23
C TYR A 655 1.97 -26.92 0.18
N LEU A 656 2.84 -26.34 1.03
CA LEU A 656 4.07 -27.01 1.47
C LEU A 656 3.84 -28.17 2.44
N LYS A 657 2.68 -28.24 3.10
CA LYS A 657 2.36 -29.32 4.03
C LYS A 657 2.39 -30.68 3.34
N ASP A 658 1.95 -30.75 2.09
CA ASP A 658 1.95 -31.96 1.28
C ASP A 658 3.35 -32.28 0.71
N HIS A 659 4.30 -31.34 0.80
CA HIS A 659 5.68 -31.43 0.31
C HIS A 659 6.72 -31.50 1.45
N VAL A 660 6.29 -31.83 2.68
CA VAL A 660 7.21 -31.98 3.83
C VAL A 660 8.16 -33.14 3.59
N GLY A 661 9.46 -32.89 3.77
CA GLY A 661 10.54 -33.85 3.55
C GLY A 661 11.23 -33.71 2.20
N GLU A 662 10.76 -32.84 1.32
CA GLU A 662 11.40 -32.57 0.02
C GLU A 662 12.51 -31.51 0.14
N GLU A 663 13.43 -31.55 -0.82
CA GLU A 663 14.55 -30.61 -0.95
C GLU A 663 14.29 -29.58 -2.04
N TYR A 664 14.62 -28.33 -1.76
CA TYR A 664 14.45 -27.20 -2.65
C TYR A 664 15.73 -26.39 -2.72
N ASP A 665 16.03 -25.88 -3.92
CA ASP A 665 17.00 -24.81 -4.08
C ASP A 665 16.34 -23.50 -3.68
N GLY A 666 17.05 -22.62 -2.99
CA GLY A 666 16.51 -21.36 -2.50
C GLY A 666 17.57 -20.30 -2.32
N VAL A 667 17.10 -19.06 -2.13
CA VAL A 667 17.95 -17.89 -1.94
C VAL A 667 17.69 -17.31 -0.56
N ILE A 668 18.75 -16.96 0.17
CA ILE A 668 18.58 -16.32 1.48
C ILE A 668 17.94 -14.93 1.31
N ALA A 669 16.68 -14.79 1.71
CA ALA A 669 15.85 -13.58 1.55
C ALA A 669 15.92 -12.61 2.73
N ALA A 670 16.27 -13.10 3.92
CA ALA A 670 16.52 -12.27 5.10
C ALA A 670 17.44 -12.98 6.11
N VAL A 671 18.19 -12.20 6.89
CA VAL A 671 19.09 -12.73 7.92
C VAL A 671 18.79 -12.04 9.25
N VAL A 672 18.48 -12.84 10.28
CA VAL A 672 18.06 -12.39 11.61
C VAL A 672 18.98 -12.98 12.69
N PRO A 673 18.97 -12.46 13.94
CA PRO A 673 19.86 -12.96 14.99
C PRO A 673 19.71 -14.45 15.31
N PHE A 674 18.52 -15.00 15.12
CA PHE A 674 18.17 -16.39 15.44
C PHE A 674 18.13 -17.32 14.22
N GLY A 675 18.52 -16.85 13.04
CA GLY A 675 18.48 -17.68 11.82
C GLY A 675 18.47 -16.86 10.54
N PHE A 676 18.11 -17.51 9.44
CA PHE A 676 17.90 -16.83 8.17
C PHE A 676 16.69 -17.40 7.44
N PHE A 677 16.00 -16.55 6.69
CA PHE A 677 14.87 -16.92 5.86
C PHE A 677 15.36 -17.23 4.46
N VAL A 678 14.90 -18.35 3.90
CA VAL A 678 15.21 -18.82 2.55
C VAL A 678 13.93 -18.78 1.73
N GLU A 679 13.95 -18.08 0.60
CA GLU A 679 12.91 -18.13 -0.40
C GLU A 679 13.16 -19.33 -1.33
N LEU A 680 12.23 -20.28 -1.36
CA LEU A 680 12.33 -21.50 -2.16
C LEU A 680 12.06 -21.21 -3.64
N SER A 681 12.94 -21.67 -4.52
CA SER A 681 12.83 -21.48 -5.97
C SER A 681 11.67 -22.29 -6.55
N GLY A 682 10.92 -21.71 -7.48
CA GLY A 682 9.76 -22.33 -8.13
C GLY A 682 8.45 -22.17 -7.38
N VAL A 683 8.46 -22.25 -6.06
CA VAL A 683 7.25 -22.06 -5.21
C VAL A 683 7.17 -20.67 -4.58
N TYR A 684 8.30 -19.94 -4.49
CA TYR A 684 8.41 -18.57 -3.94
C TYR A 684 7.86 -18.45 -2.52
N ILE A 685 8.18 -19.43 -1.68
CA ILE A 685 7.75 -19.50 -0.28
C ILE A 685 8.95 -19.26 0.62
N GLU A 686 8.79 -18.43 1.65
CA GLU A 686 9.83 -18.17 2.64
C GLU A 686 9.73 -19.19 3.78
N GLY A 687 10.85 -19.80 4.15
CA GLY A 687 10.97 -20.63 5.35
C GLY A 687 12.18 -20.25 6.19
N LEU A 688 12.15 -20.57 7.48
CA LEU A 688 13.17 -20.22 8.46
C LEU A 688 14.14 -21.39 8.67
N VAL A 689 15.44 -21.13 8.47
CA VAL A 689 16.51 -21.97 9.00
C VAL A 689 16.96 -21.37 10.34
N HIS A 690 16.62 -22.04 11.44
CA HIS A 690 16.98 -21.57 12.78
C HIS A 690 18.45 -21.90 13.10
N VAL A 691 19.16 -21.02 13.82
CA VAL A 691 20.58 -21.25 14.16
C VAL A 691 20.85 -22.55 14.92
N SER A 692 19.84 -23.10 15.61
CA SER A 692 19.98 -24.38 16.33
C SER A 692 20.06 -25.60 15.41
N THR A 693 19.55 -25.52 14.18
CA THR A 693 19.68 -26.59 13.19
C THR A 693 21.04 -26.53 12.48
N LEU A 694 21.71 -25.37 12.53
CA LEU A 694 23.07 -25.21 12.04
C LEU A 694 24.06 -25.88 13.01
N SER A 695 24.82 -26.84 12.50
CA SER A 695 25.64 -27.71 13.34
C SER A 695 26.83 -26.99 14.02
N GLY A 696 26.85 -27.02 15.36
CA GLY A 696 28.08 -27.03 16.18
C GLY A 696 28.90 -25.74 16.27
N ASP A 697 28.30 -24.58 16.06
CA ASP A 697 28.98 -23.28 16.14
C ASP A 697 28.11 -22.19 16.79
N TYR A 698 28.76 -21.16 17.33
CA TYR A 698 28.11 -19.93 17.78
C TYR A 698 28.07 -18.96 16.61
N PHE A 699 26.88 -18.59 16.15
CA PHE A 699 26.71 -17.66 15.04
C PHE A 699 26.56 -16.23 15.55
N HIS A 700 27.41 -15.33 15.03
CA HIS A 700 27.29 -13.90 15.23
C HIS A 700 26.50 -13.28 14.08
N HIS A 701 25.45 -12.52 14.42
CA HIS A 701 24.67 -11.74 13.48
C HIS A 701 25.32 -10.38 13.25
N ASP A 702 25.68 -10.13 12.00
CA ASP A 702 26.15 -8.84 11.53
C ASP A 702 24.99 -8.16 10.80
N ALA A 703 24.22 -7.36 11.56
CA ALA A 703 23.02 -6.69 11.06
C ALA A 703 23.31 -5.73 9.90
N ALA A 704 24.48 -5.07 9.92
CA ALA A 704 24.88 -4.12 8.88
C ALA A 704 25.20 -4.82 7.55
N LYS A 705 25.76 -6.03 7.62
CA LYS A 705 26.16 -6.80 6.43
C LYS A 705 25.17 -7.89 6.04
N HIS A 706 24.02 -7.95 6.72
CA HIS A 706 22.99 -8.97 6.54
C HIS A 706 23.57 -10.39 6.44
N ARG A 707 24.44 -10.75 7.40
CA ARG A 707 25.09 -12.07 7.41
C ARG A 707 25.16 -12.68 8.81
N LEU A 708 25.17 -14.00 8.85
CA LEU A 708 25.49 -14.81 10.03
C LEU A 708 26.86 -15.44 9.82
N ILE A 709 27.73 -15.37 10.83
CA ILE A 709 29.09 -15.93 10.77
C ILE A 709 29.32 -16.85 11.97
N GLY A 710 29.72 -18.09 11.71
CA GLY A 710 30.11 -19.04 12.76
C GLY A 710 31.48 -18.70 13.36
N GLU A 711 31.57 -18.61 14.70
CA GLU A 711 32.79 -18.23 15.43
C GLU A 711 33.95 -19.22 15.20
N ARG A 712 33.68 -20.53 15.20
CA ARG A 712 34.69 -21.58 15.11
C ARG A 712 34.93 -22.06 13.69
N THR A 713 33.87 -22.17 12.91
CA THR A 713 33.89 -22.73 11.55
C THR A 713 34.16 -21.66 10.50
N ALA A 714 33.94 -20.38 10.82
CA ALA A 714 33.95 -19.27 9.86
C ALA A 714 33.00 -19.49 8.66
N MET A 715 31.96 -20.32 8.85
CA MET A 715 30.88 -20.46 7.88
C MET A 715 30.10 -19.15 7.85
N SER A 716 29.86 -18.61 6.65
CA SER A 716 29.10 -17.37 6.48
C SER A 716 27.87 -17.61 5.62
N PHE A 717 26.73 -17.16 6.13
CA PHE A 717 25.46 -17.12 5.41
C PHE A 717 25.10 -15.65 5.19
N ARG A 718 25.10 -15.21 3.94
CA ARG A 718 24.80 -13.83 3.57
C ARG A 718 23.46 -13.76 2.83
N LEU A 719 22.81 -12.61 2.92
CA LEU A 719 21.65 -12.30 2.09
C LEU A 719 21.99 -12.55 0.61
N GLY A 720 21.15 -13.33 -0.08
CA GLY A 720 21.31 -13.70 -1.48
C GLY A 720 22.13 -14.92 -1.80
N ASP A 721 22.76 -15.56 -0.81
CA ASP A 721 23.46 -16.81 -1.07
C ASP A 721 22.42 -17.88 -1.52
N GLU A 722 22.78 -18.63 -2.56
CA GLU A 722 22.02 -19.81 -2.99
C GLU A 722 22.34 -20.98 -2.05
N VAL A 723 21.29 -21.60 -1.53
CA VAL A 723 21.36 -22.70 -0.58
C VAL A 723 20.38 -23.79 -0.96
N ARG A 724 20.71 -25.04 -0.59
CA ARG A 724 19.77 -26.15 -0.68
C ARG A 724 19.23 -26.48 0.69
N VAL A 725 17.91 -26.50 0.81
CA VAL A 725 17.20 -26.65 2.07
C VAL A 725 16.15 -27.74 1.97
N LYS A 726 15.86 -28.39 3.10
CA LYS A 726 14.82 -29.40 3.23
C LYS A 726 13.68 -28.88 4.08
N VAL A 727 12.45 -29.11 3.65
CA VAL A 727 11.26 -28.75 4.43
C VAL A 727 11.08 -29.77 5.56
N MET A 728 11.23 -29.34 6.81
CA MET A 728 11.16 -30.23 7.97
C MET A 728 9.79 -30.24 8.62
N ARG A 729 9.20 -29.06 8.78
CA ARG A 729 7.90 -28.89 9.42
C ARG A 729 7.20 -27.67 8.88
N VAL A 730 5.89 -27.79 8.70
CA VAL A 730 5.01 -26.66 8.44
C VAL A 730 4.05 -26.51 9.61
N GLY A 731 4.13 -25.37 10.29
CA GLY A 731 3.21 -24.98 11.35
C GLY A 731 2.09 -24.12 10.79
N MET A 732 0.91 -24.70 10.60
CA MET A 732 -0.28 -23.99 10.11
C MET A 732 -0.76 -22.91 11.10
N GLU A 733 -0.64 -23.17 12.41
CA GLU A 733 -1.11 -22.25 13.46
C GLU A 733 -0.28 -20.96 13.52
N ASP A 734 1.05 -21.09 13.41
CA ASP A 734 1.97 -19.95 13.41
C ASP A 734 2.27 -19.41 12.01
N ARG A 735 1.76 -20.07 10.96
CA ARG A 735 2.06 -19.82 9.54
C ARG A 735 3.57 -19.75 9.26
N LYS A 736 4.30 -20.71 9.85
CA LYS A 736 5.77 -20.81 9.75
C LYS A 736 6.19 -22.10 9.09
N VAL A 737 7.22 -22.01 8.27
CA VAL A 737 7.88 -23.14 7.63
C VAL A 737 9.27 -23.26 8.23
N ASP A 738 9.56 -24.40 8.85
CA ASP A 738 10.88 -24.72 9.38
C ASP A 738 11.68 -25.49 8.33
N LEU A 739 12.88 -24.97 8.04
CA LEU A 739 13.80 -25.51 7.06
C LEU A 739 15.07 -26.02 7.73
N GLU A 740 15.65 -27.06 7.15
CA GLU A 740 16.99 -27.56 7.50
C GLU A 740 17.94 -27.36 6.32
N LEU A 741 19.16 -26.90 6.61
CA LEU A 741 20.18 -26.70 5.58
C LEU A 741 20.78 -28.06 5.18
N VAL A 742 20.74 -28.37 3.89
CA VAL A 742 21.34 -29.59 3.31
C VAL A 742 22.67 -29.29 2.63
N SER A 743 22.80 -28.12 1.99
CA SER A 743 24.02 -27.73 1.27
C SER A 743 25.21 -27.50 2.19
N GLU A 744 26.41 -27.91 1.76
CA GLU A 744 27.66 -27.55 2.43
C GLU A 744 27.91 -26.03 2.32
N PRO A 745 28.15 -25.33 3.45
CA PRO A 745 28.32 -23.89 3.46
C PRO A 745 29.61 -23.44 2.75
N GLN A 746 29.54 -22.32 2.03
CA GLN A 746 30.70 -21.76 1.34
C GLN A 746 31.69 -21.15 2.34
N HIS A 747 32.93 -21.65 2.35
CA HIS A 747 34.03 -21.02 3.09
C HIS A 747 34.58 -19.83 2.30
N ARG A 748 34.43 -18.61 2.84
CA ARG A 748 35.01 -17.39 2.28
C ARG A 748 36.05 -16.81 3.23
N GLN A 749 37.27 -16.63 2.73
CA GLN A 749 38.41 -16.17 3.53
C GLN A 749 38.18 -14.77 4.15
N ALA A 750 37.48 -13.89 3.44
CA ALA A 750 37.12 -12.55 3.91
C ALA A 750 36.15 -12.52 5.11
N ASP A 751 35.35 -13.57 5.32
CA ASP A 751 34.44 -13.65 6.48
C ASP A 751 35.17 -14.08 7.74
N ARG A 752 36.21 -14.91 7.60
CA ARG A 752 37.10 -15.30 8.69
C ARG A 752 37.86 -14.10 9.25
N ASP A 753 38.33 -13.21 8.37
CA ASP A 753 39.06 -12.01 8.77
C ASP A 753 38.16 -11.02 9.54
N ALA A 754 36.84 -11.00 9.27
CA ALA A 754 35.89 -10.13 9.97
C ALA A 754 35.67 -10.51 11.44
N LEU A 755 35.89 -11.78 11.83
CA LEU A 755 35.85 -12.23 13.22
C LEU A 755 37.10 -11.79 14.02
N GLU A 756 38.22 -11.50 13.35
CA GLU A 756 39.46 -11.07 14.02
C GLU A 756 39.47 -9.58 14.38
N VAL A 757 38.70 -8.74 13.67
CA VAL A 757 38.67 -7.28 13.85
C VAL A 757 38.01 -6.87 15.18
N THR A 758 37.07 -7.65 15.71
CA THR A 758 36.37 -7.35 16.98
C THR A 758 37.21 -7.66 18.24
N LYS A 759 38.37 -8.32 18.11
CA LYS A 759 39.23 -8.72 19.26
C LYS A 759 40.41 -7.78 19.55
N ARG A 760 40.55 -6.63 18.89
CA ARG A 760 41.66 -5.68 19.15
C ARG A 760 41.18 -4.30 19.62
N GLU A 761 40.83 -4.20 20.90
CA GLU A 761 41.08 -2.96 21.64
C GLU A 761 42.54 -2.92 22.12
N PRO A 762 43.27 -1.81 21.96
CA PRO A 762 44.65 -1.71 22.40
C PRO A 762 44.69 -1.53 23.92
N ARG A 763 45.05 -2.60 24.63
CA ARG A 763 45.48 -2.53 26.04
C ARG A 763 46.78 -1.72 26.11
N ASP A 764 46.66 -0.49 26.58
CA ASP A 764 47.76 0.36 26.99
C ASP A 764 48.58 -0.36 28.08
N LYS A 765 49.81 -0.78 27.73
CA LYS A 765 50.78 -1.37 28.66
C LYS A 765 51.83 -0.32 28.97
N GLY A 766 51.59 0.43 30.04
CA GLY A 766 52.63 1.16 30.76
C GLY A 766 53.80 0.24 31.13
N LYS A 767 55.01 0.66 30.76
CA LYS A 767 56.26 0.09 31.27
C LYS A 767 57.14 1.21 31.79
N GLY A 768 57.10 1.39 33.10
CA GLY A 768 58.06 2.17 33.86
C GLY A 768 59.23 1.33 34.36
N LYS A 769 60.44 1.81 34.01
CA LYS A 769 61.74 1.77 34.74
C LYS A 769 62.54 0.46 34.89
N GLY A 770 63.81 0.57 34.45
CA GLY A 770 64.91 -0.27 34.92
C GLY A 770 66.30 0.02 34.31
N LYS A 771 66.98 1.08 34.78
CA LYS A 771 68.45 1.31 34.90
C LYS A 771 69.40 1.14 33.69
N GLY A 772 69.89 2.30 33.20
CA GLY A 772 71.24 2.83 33.49
C GLY A 772 72.51 2.15 32.94
N ARG A 773 73.18 2.81 31.97
CA ARG A 773 74.63 3.16 32.00
C ARG A 773 75.01 3.96 30.74
N GLY A 774 75.72 5.07 30.92
CA GLY A 774 76.14 5.96 29.85
C GLY A 774 77.62 5.83 29.44
N LYS A 775 77.92 6.41 28.27
CA LYS A 775 79.17 7.03 27.76
C LYS A 775 79.12 6.91 26.22
N GLY A 776 79.44 7.91 25.40
CA GLY A 776 79.96 9.25 25.61
C GLY A 776 79.83 10.06 24.32
N GLY A 777 79.85 11.39 24.45
CA GLY A 777 79.69 12.32 23.34
C GLY A 777 81.00 12.87 22.77
N LYS A 778 80.85 13.64 21.68
CA LYS A 778 81.70 14.72 21.14
C LYS A 778 81.04 15.16 19.82
N THR A 779 80.95 16.41 19.38
CA THR A 779 81.28 17.75 19.88
C THR A 779 80.68 18.76 18.88
N THR A 780 80.39 19.95 19.37
CA THR A 780 79.88 21.15 18.69
C THR A 780 80.93 21.88 17.84
N ALA A 781 80.51 22.50 16.73
CA ALA A 781 80.98 23.78 16.16
C ALA A 781 80.03 24.14 14.99
N GLY A 782 79.56 25.35 14.72
CA GLY A 782 79.92 26.69 15.16
C GLY A 782 80.21 27.60 13.96
N ARG A 783 79.32 28.59 13.73
CA ARG A 783 79.48 29.87 12.97
C ARG A 783 79.25 29.93 11.43
N ALA A 784 78.41 30.92 11.09
CA ALA A 784 78.06 31.57 9.81
C ALA A 784 79.23 32.44 9.23
N PRO A 785 79.09 33.38 8.25
CA PRO A 785 77.93 33.87 7.46
C PRO A 785 78.24 34.23 5.95
N GLY A 786 77.28 34.82 5.22
CA GLY A 786 77.59 35.95 4.30
C GLY A 786 77.24 35.85 2.80
N ALA A 787 76.07 36.40 2.44
CA ALA A 787 75.76 37.38 1.37
C ALA A 787 76.43 37.41 -0.03
N GLY A 788 75.59 37.64 -1.07
CA GLY A 788 75.92 38.41 -2.29
C GLY A 788 75.41 37.80 -3.61
N ARG A 789 74.20 38.18 -4.09
CA ARG A 789 73.90 39.10 -5.22
C ARG A 789 74.22 38.58 -6.64
N GLU A 790 73.16 38.37 -7.46
CA GLU A 790 72.80 39.11 -8.70
C GLU A 790 73.70 38.81 -9.94
N LYS A 791 73.23 38.55 -11.17
CA LYS A 791 72.19 39.24 -11.96
C LYS A 791 71.92 38.57 -13.32
N ALA A 792 70.70 38.82 -13.86
CA ALA A 792 70.27 39.03 -15.27
C ALA A 792 70.60 37.98 -16.35
N GLY A 793 69.78 37.67 -17.36
CA GLY A 793 68.54 38.16 -17.99
C GLY A 793 68.32 37.24 -19.23
N ASP A 794 67.38 37.34 -20.15
CA ASP A 794 66.19 38.15 -20.42
C ASP A 794 65.46 37.46 -21.61
N ALA A 795 64.20 37.84 -21.84
CA ALA A 795 63.46 37.89 -23.13
C ALA A 795 62.99 36.62 -23.90
N ALA A 796 61.67 36.41 -23.85
CA ALA A 796 60.67 36.48 -24.95
C ALA A 796 60.88 35.79 -26.32
N ALA A 797 59.87 35.00 -26.76
CA ALA A 797 59.02 35.25 -27.95
C ALA A 797 58.38 33.95 -28.56
N LYS A 798 57.07 34.01 -28.83
CA LYS A 798 56.27 33.17 -29.76
C LYS A 798 56.60 33.55 -31.24
N PRO A 799 55.92 33.06 -32.31
CA PRO A 799 55.39 31.74 -32.71
C PRO A 799 55.76 31.35 -34.18
N ARG A 800 55.49 30.10 -34.64
CA ARG A 800 54.73 29.75 -35.89
C ARG A 800 55.00 28.34 -36.48
N ARG A 801 53.89 27.60 -36.65
CA ARG A 801 53.35 26.90 -37.87
C ARG A 801 54.06 25.71 -38.57
N ARG A 802 53.23 24.64 -38.70
CA ARG A 802 52.80 23.86 -39.92
C ARG A 802 53.84 22.93 -40.58
N LYS A 803 53.52 21.76 -41.18
CA LYS A 803 52.38 21.13 -41.93
C LYS A 803 52.47 19.60 -41.69
N ALA A 804 51.44 18.74 -41.60
CA ALA A 804 50.26 18.43 -42.43
C ALA A 804 50.53 17.73 -43.78
N THR A 805 50.08 16.47 -43.90
CA THR A 805 49.32 15.82 -45.01
C THR A 805 48.75 14.50 -44.43
N GLY A 806 47.54 13.99 -44.68
CA GLY A 806 46.42 14.36 -45.54
C GLY A 806 45.99 13.17 -46.40
N SER A 807 44.85 12.52 -46.10
CA SER A 807 43.80 12.16 -47.09
C SER A 807 42.70 11.23 -46.53
N LYS A 808 41.47 11.56 -46.94
CA LYS A 808 40.18 10.81 -47.02
C LYS A 808 39.80 10.87 -48.54
N PRO A 809 38.67 10.37 -49.09
CA PRO A 809 37.58 9.49 -48.60
C PRO A 809 37.06 8.46 -49.67
N SER A 810 35.84 7.90 -49.44
CA SER A 810 34.90 7.16 -50.33
C SER A 810 35.08 5.64 -50.40
N GLY A 811 34.07 4.77 -50.52
CA GLY A 811 32.60 4.86 -50.60
C GLY A 811 32.02 3.57 -51.22
N LYS A 812 30.98 2.97 -50.58
CA LYS A 812 29.92 2.06 -51.08
C LYS A 812 30.21 0.69 -51.77
N SER A 813 29.24 -0.22 -51.53
CA SER A 813 28.89 -1.52 -52.18
C SER A 813 29.82 -2.70 -51.88
N GLY A 814 29.41 -3.96 -51.68
CA GLY A 814 28.12 -4.65 -51.73
C GLY A 814 28.38 -6.15 -52.02
N ALA A 815 27.71 -7.04 -51.27
CA ALA A 815 27.42 -8.47 -51.55
C ALA A 815 28.51 -9.58 -51.47
N SER A 816 28.01 -10.74 -50.98
CA SER A 816 28.42 -12.16 -51.14
C SER A 816 29.74 -12.60 -50.45
N ASP A 817 29.94 -13.78 -49.85
CA ASP A 817 29.32 -15.11 -49.83
C ASP A 817 29.64 -15.77 -48.46
N ALA A 818 28.67 -16.36 -47.76
CA ALA A 818 28.37 -17.79 -47.70
C ALA A 818 29.54 -18.71 -47.30
N VAL A 819 29.50 -19.21 -46.06
CA VAL A 819 30.16 -20.45 -45.64
C VAL A 819 29.10 -21.35 -45.02
N THR A 820 28.80 -22.44 -45.70
CA THR A 820 27.97 -23.58 -45.26
C THR A 820 28.65 -24.38 -44.15
N PRO A 821 27.86 -25.10 -43.35
CA PRO A 821 28.12 -26.54 -43.27
C PRO A 821 26.89 -27.39 -43.56
N THR A 822 27.21 -28.56 -44.08
CA THR A 822 26.41 -29.71 -44.50
C THR A 822 25.49 -30.29 -43.43
N PHE A 823 24.31 -30.76 -43.85
CA PHE A 823 23.55 -31.82 -43.18
C PHE A 823 23.06 -32.81 -44.23
N ASP A 824 23.43 -34.08 -44.05
CA ASP A 824 22.79 -35.24 -44.66
C ASP A 824 21.59 -35.69 -43.79
N ASP A 825 20.70 -36.40 -44.47
CA ASP A 825 19.38 -36.96 -44.14
C ASP A 825 19.16 -37.57 -42.73
N ASP A 826 17.95 -37.32 -42.21
CA ASP A 826 16.90 -38.31 -41.88
C ASP A 826 16.03 -37.82 -40.69
N GLY A 827 14.74 -37.60 -40.94
CA GLY A 827 13.75 -37.36 -39.88
C GLY A 827 12.43 -36.77 -40.38
N GLU A 828 11.33 -37.52 -40.23
CA GLU A 828 9.98 -37.19 -40.66
C GLU A 828 9.49 -35.79 -40.22
N MET A 829 8.81 -35.09 -41.15
CA MET A 829 8.11 -33.83 -40.87
C MET A 829 7.15 -33.96 -39.68
N SER A 830 7.32 -33.07 -38.69
CA SER A 830 6.45 -33.03 -37.51
C SER A 830 5.01 -32.69 -37.89
N ALA A 831 4.05 -33.15 -37.09
CA ALA A 831 2.62 -32.86 -37.27
C ALA A 831 2.32 -31.34 -37.29
N ARG A 832 3.20 -30.53 -36.69
CA ARG A 832 3.15 -29.07 -36.67
C ARG A 832 3.44 -28.46 -38.04
N ASP A 833 4.41 -29.02 -38.78
CA ASP A 833 4.78 -28.52 -40.11
C ASP A 833 3.74 -28.88 -41.18
N LYS A 834 3.04 -30.01 -41.00
CA LYS A 834 1.91 -30.39 -41.85
C LYS A 834 0.71 -29.46 -41.67
N LEU A 835 0.40 -29.06 -40.43
CA LEU A 835 -0.68 -28.12 -40.11
C LEU A 835 -0.39 -26.69 -40.62
N VAL A 836 0.86 -26.23 -40.51
CA VAL A 836 1.30 -24.92 -41.03
C VAL A 836 1.25 -24.90 -42.57
N ALA A 837 1.61 -26.00 -43.23
CA ALA A 837 1.51 -26.13 -44.68
C ALA A 837 0.05 -26.21 -45.18
N GLU A 838 -0.85 -26.82 -44.40
CA GLU A 838 -2.28 -26.91 -44.73
C GLU A 838 -2.99 -25.56 -44.57
N ALA A 839 -2.63 -24.80 -43.53
CA ALA A 839 -3.09 -23.42 -43.34
C ALA A 839 -2.58 -22.46 -44.45
N ALA A 840 -1.33 -22.62 -44.88
CA ALA A 840 -0.77 -21.84 -45.99
C ALA A 840 -1.46 -22.15 -47.34
N LYS A 841 -1.93 -23.39 -47.56
CA LYS A 841 -2.68 -23.79 -48.76
C LYS A 841 -4.08 -23.20 -48.83
N LEU A 842 -4.75 -23.03 -47.68
CA LEU A 842 -6.08 -22.38 -47.60
C LEU A 842 -6.01 -20.87 -47.87
N ALA A 843 -4.90 -20.22 -47.54
CA ALA A 843 -4.69 -18.78 -47.75
C ALA A 843 -4.36 -18.39 -49.21
N LEU A 844 -3.82 -19.32 -50.02
CA LEU A 844 -3.40 -19.04 -51.41
C LEU A 844 -4.47 -19.38 -52.48
N GLY A 845 -5.68 -19.80 -52.07
CA GLY A 845 -6.72 -20.31 -52.97
C GLY A 845 -7.73 -19.30 -53.53
N LYS A 846 -7.63 -17.99 -53.26
CA LYS A 846 -8.58 -17.00 -53.79
C LYS A 846 -7.90 -15.80 -54.44
N GLY A 847 -7.70 -15.89 -55.76
CA GLY A 847 -7.37 -14.71 -56.55
C GLY A 847 -6.98 -14.97 -58.00
N LYS A 848 -7.87 -15.51 -58.85
CA LYS A 848 -7.89 -15.17 -60.29
C LYS A 848 -9.31 -15.10 -60.85
N SER A 849 -9.48 -14.12 -61.72
CA SER A 849 -10.68 -13.45 -62.23
C SER A 849 -11.61 -14.28 -63.13
N LYS A 850 -12.87 -13.83 -63.25
CA LYS A 850 -13.59 -13.78 -64.54
C LYS A 850 -14.72 -12.74 -64.56
N LYS A 851 -14.83 -12.09 -65.72
CA LYS A 851 -15.71 -10.98 -66.14
C LYS A 851 -17.21 -11.34 -66.10
N SER A 852 -18.04 -10.35 -65.75
CA SER A 852 -19.47 -10.28 -66.06
C SER A 852 -19.70 -9.82 -67.52
N PRO A 853 -20.87 -10.07 -68.14
CA PRO A 853 -22.06 -9.24 -67.87
C PRO A 853 -23.41 -9.98 -67.93
N ALA A 854 -24.43 -9.47 -67.21
CA ALA A 854 -25.83 -9.70 -67.58
C ALA A 854 -26.75 -8.62 -66.97
N LYS A 855 -27.61 -8.02 -67.81
CA LYS A 855 -28.81 -7.28 -67.42
C LYS A 855 -30.01 -7.85 -68.19
N THR A 856 -31.09 -8.07 -67.45
CA THR A 856 -32.54 -7.99 -67.80
C THR A 856 -33.13 -8.83 -68.94
N ALA A 857 -34.09 -9.71 -68.62
CA ALA A 857 -35.55 -9.47 -68.76
C ALA A 857 -36.39 -10.78 -68.74
N GLY A 858 -37.55 -10.74 -68.09
CA GLY A 858 -38.81 -11.28 -68.66
C GLY A 858 -39.32 -12.68 -68.30
N ALA A 859 -40.48 -12.68 -67.61
CA ALA A 859 -41.66 -13.53 -67.84
C ALA A 859 -41.79 -14.94 -67.20
N ASP A 860 -42.71 -14.98 -66.22
CA ASP A 860 -43.96 -15.79 -66.24
C ASP A 860 -43.95 -17.27 -65.79
N LYS A 861 -44.48 -17.55 -64.57
CA LYS A 861 -45.72 -18.35 -64.33
C LYS A 861 -45.96 -18.74 -62.86
N LYS A 862 -47.07 -18.22 -62.32
CA LYS A 862 -48.15 -18.84 -61.49
C LYS A 862 -47.80 -19.91 -60.42
N ARG A 863 -48.09 -19.60 -59.14
CA ARG A 863 -49.25 -20.16 -58.38
C ARG A 863 -49.50 -19.43 -57.04
N LYS A 864 -50.77 -19.37 -56.66
CA LYS A 864 -51.47 -18.49 -55.69
C LYS A 864 -51.28 -18.82 -54.18
N PRO A 865 -51.63 -17.87 -53.29
CA PRO A 865 -51.62 -18.00 -51.83
C PRO A 865 -53.00 -18.31 -51.20
N ARG A 866 -53.03 -18.66 -49.91
CA ARG A 866 -54.21 -18.65 -49.02
C ARG A 866 -53.90 -17.71 -47.84
N LYS A 867 -54.64 -16.59 -47.70
CA LYS A 867 -55.70 -16.29 -46.68
C LYS A 867 -55.16 -16.19 -45.25
N SER A 868 -55.53 -15.28 -44.35
CA SER A 868 -56.45 -14.12 -44.18
C SER A 868 -56.37 -13.82 -42.66
N GLY A 869 -56.61 -12.66 -42.06
CA GLY A 869 -57.12 -11.38 -42.51
C GLY A 869 -57.45 -10.49 -41.29
N LYS A 870 -57.79 -9.24 -41.63
CA LYS A 870 -58.35 -8.12 -40.86
C LYS A 870 -57.50 -7.49 -39.76
#